data_AF-A0A1H0QZ11-F1
#
_entry.id   AF-A0A1H0QZ11-F1
#
_cell.length_a   1.000
_cell.length_b   1.000
_cell.length_c   1.000
_cell.angle_alpha   90.00
_cell.angle_beta   90.00
_cell.angle_gamma   90.00
#
_symmetry.space_group_name_H-M   'P 1'
#
loop_
_entity.id
_entity.type
_entity.pdbx_description
1 polymer ?
#
loop_
_entity_poly.entity_id
_entity_poly.type
_entity_poly.pdbx_seq_one_letter_code
_entity_poly.pdbx_strand_id
1 'polypeptide(L)'
;MSSTSYLPGSAHHQLAATLSSLKDFQRATVDRIIGLFKNPEHSQRILVADEVGLGKTIVAKGVVASLLMEWHESRPFRVTYICSNLALASENRTKLAVFKKNSQARFVREPAYSRLAEVALLPEASATDDALLEFCTLTPSTSFSMTYGAGNRRERLIIFAALLKDPEIGPLQDQLSDLFRERVQDVNGWVSDLKAIKARTLDVQVVADFHRKLRSTKVPCERSMLEVLQHIAQFGVDRDRSEERGILREIRLVFAHCCAAQLKADLFILDEFQRFDSLLDQSDENEHSLIAQQVFRNRRRDKILLLSATPFKAMSTINDDENDDGHLIKLQQILRFLNLTPLTTYEPARKSLQSELMRLRQPGIKVDQLSSEPRHALEELLRPLICRTERSQIAGKGDGLTADFEIDCTAEVSPDDVRAYIELDQLSKQLEQKAQIRVSGQMMDFFKSAAWPLSFSTGYKLQEVLQRCYQAENRDVYRQVRRSKTLWLPRERVASYQLNVALEAPNPSFRALTKHLFTSTRKNGPEMLLWVPPTRPHYPLAGFYSGHENFTKTLVFSAWAMVPRMMSGLLSYEAERRALGKRAAKLEYFPTRGRGDDYTRTSQHQETHRLFRLESCDLAIWSLLYPSKMLAKLPLDVGGASLESLIASRITHFKSLLAPLGAGHAGTRNQNHWYLLAPMLLDQCHFSGWCEAWLASEEIAPERAEEIQKRLNNTNLLGVMPDDLPEYLAWLSVGSPAVCAYRALLVSGRESDGHQQQATQVAHSFMTLFNTLNGSAAIRRMPDRQHWWSMVRYCAEGGLQAVLEEYFYMLAPEGNAEKVVEAVSNVLHTRASSVKVWKAGDKTDHTHLRCHYAVQLGTQSISDSKGQERVVSIRESFNSPFRPFVLTSTSIGQEGLDFHWYCSDIVHWNLPGNPIDLEQREGRVNRYQSLVVRRRVAQALADHPEAPQGWHALFETAAGQDRSTDLVPYWHYPTGDAKIRRLVPMLALSHEHQRYPQMLKILSLYRLAFGQPGQSELVAYLNGLNLSEGELDELKQRLMIQLAPVLYGGGGQSGEYQQASYSQEPIYAV
;
A
#
# COMPACT_ATOMS: atom_id res chain seq x y z
N MET A 1 -15.30 -49.20 12.13
CA MET A 1 -13.98 -48.62 12.45
C MET A 1 -13.92 -47.24 11.82
N SER A 2 -14.21 -46.21 12.61
CA SER A 2 -14.29 -44.81 12.20
C SER A 2 -12.88 -44.25 12.06
N SER A 3 -12.47 -43.90 10.83
CA SER A 3 -11.25 -43.17 10.55
C SER A 3 -11.38 -41.75 11.11
N THR A 4 -10.90 -41.52 12.33
CA THR A 4 -10.60 -40.19 12.84
C THR A 4 -9.53 -39.59 11.93
N SER A 5 -9.91 -38.60 11.11
CA SER A 5 -8.98 -37.90 10.23
C SER A 5 -8.06 -37.01 11.07
N TYR A 6 -6.91 -37.54 11.48
CA TYR A 6 -5.85 -36.74 12.07
C TYR A 6 -5.24 -35.81 11.01
N LEU A 7 -4.97 -34.56 11.39
CA LEU A 7 -4.22 -33.62 10.56
C LEU A 7 -2.87 -34.26 10.16
N PRO A 8 -2.45 -34.18 8.88
CA PRO A 8 -1.13 -34.63 8.48
C PRO A 8 -0.05 -33.99 9.36
N GLY A 9 0.96 -34.76 9.81
CA GLY A 9 2.00 -34.24 10.70
C GLY A 9 2.73 -33.01 10.14
N SER A 10 2.90 -32.92 8.82
CA SER A 10 3.45 -31.75 8.13
C SER A 10 2.56 -30.50 8.23
N ALA A 11 1.23 -30.68 8.23
CA ALA A 11 0.27 -29.59 8.39
C ALA A 11 0.28 -29.08 9.84
N HIS A 12 0.25 -29.99 10.81
CA HIS A 12 0.32 -29.64 12.24
C HIS A 12 1.59 -28.85 12.57
N HIS A 13 2.76 -29.28 12.06
CA HIS A 13 4.02 -28.57 12.28
C HIS A 13 4.01 -27.15 11.69
N GLN A 14 3.41 -26.94 10.51
CA GLN A 14 3.30 -25.60 9.91
C GLN A 14 2.33 -24.68 10.65
N LEU A 15 1.23 -25.23 11.18
CA LEU A 15 0.31 -24.46 12.02
C LEU A 15 0.98 -24.07 13.34
N ALA A 16 1.74 -24.98 13.95
CA ALA A 16 2.49 -24.69 15.18
C ALA A 16 3.54 -23.59 14.95
N ALA A 17 4.27 -23.66 13.83
CA ALA A 17 5.21 -22.62 13.42
C ALA A 17 4.52 -21.26 13.19
N THR A 18 3.30 -21.27 12.62
CA THR A 18 2.49 -20.06 12.49
C THR A 18 2.17 -19.45 13.85
N LEU A 19 1.73 -20.26 14.82
CA LEU A 19 1.41 -19.76 16.17
C LEU A 19 2.64 -19.26 16.93
N SER A 20 3.79 -19.92 16.79
CA SER A 20 5.04 -19.49 17.43
C SER A 20 5.62 -18.20 16.85
N SER A 21 5.22 -17.82 15.63
CA SER A 21 5.63 -16.56 14.98
C SER A 21 4.88 -15.32 15.49
N LEU A 22 3.77 -15.51 16.21
CA LEU A 22 2.97 -14.41 16.76
C LEU A 22 3.75 -13.72 17.88
N LYS A 23 3.65 -12.38 17.92
CA LYS A 23 4.21 -11.59 19.03
C LYS A 23 3.38 -11.77 20.30
N ASP A 24 3.98 -11.55 21.46
CA ASP A 24 3.36 -11.69 22.79
C ASP A 24 1.90 -11.20 22.88
N PHE A 25 1.63 -9.94 22.52
CA PHE A 25 0.31 -9.33 22.56
C PHE A 25 -0.64 -9.91 21.51
N GLN A 26 -0.12 -10.29 20.34
CA GLN A 26 -0.91 -10.92 19.29
C GLN A 26 -1.35 -12.31 19.73
N ARG A 27 -0.42 -13.08 20.31
CA ARG A 27 -0.68 -14.42 20.85
C ARG A 27 -1.70 -14.35 21.98
N ALA A 28 -1.55 -13.41 22.91
CA ALA A 28 -2.51 -13.23 23.98
C ALA A 28 -3.92 -12.86 23.48
N THR A 29 -4.03 -12.03 22.43
CA THR A 29 -5.31 -11.76 21.76
C THR A 29 -5.89 -13.02 21.13
N VAL A 30 -5.08 -13.84 20.46
CA VAL A 30 -5.52 -15.12 19.89
C VAL A 30 -6.00 -16.07 20.97
N ASP A 31 -5.20 -16.30 22.02
CA ASP A 31 -5.53 -17.21 23.11
C ASP A 31 -6.84 -16.78 23.81
N ARG A 32 -7.02 -15.47 24.01
CA ARG A 32 -8.27 -14.90 24.54
C ARG A 32 -9.47 -15.17 23.64
N ILE A 33 -9.35 -14.92 22.34
CA ILE A 33 -10.42 -15.17 21.35
C ILE A 33 -10.80 -16.67 21.34
N ILE A 34 -9.82 -17.56 21.33
CA ILE A 34 -10.06 -19.00 21.33
C ILE A 34 -10.75 -19.44 22.63
N GLY A 35 -10.31 -18.92 23.79
CA GLY A 35 -10.98 -19.16 25.06
C GLY A 35 -12.45 -18.72 25.06
N LEU A 36 -12.76 -17.56 24.47
CA LEU A 36 -14.13 -17.06 24.33
C LEU A 36 -14.95 -17.90 23.35
N PHE A 37 -14.38 -18.37 22.24
CA PHE A 37 -15.08 -19.26 21.31
C PHE A 37 -15.37 -20.63 21.90
N LYS A 38 -14.59 -21.11 22.88
CA LYS A 38 -14.86 -22.35 23.60
C LYS A 38 -16.01 -22.23 24.61
N ASN A 39 -16.36 -21.02 25.04
CA ASN A 39 -17.47 -20.80 25.97
C ASN A 39 -18.83 -20.94 25.25
N PRO A 40 -19.67 -21.93 25.61
CA PRO A 40 -20.98 -22.13 24.98
C PRO A 40 -21.99 -21.02 25.27
N GLU A 41 -21.81 -20.25 26.35
CA GLU A 41 -22.65 -19.11 26.71
C GLU A 41 -22.26 -17.83 25.96
N HIS A 42 -21.09 -17.82 25.34
CA HIS A 42 -20.60 -16.67 24.57
C HIS A 42 -21.28 -16.59 23.20
N SER A 43 -21.50 -15.37 22.71
CA SER A 43 -22.18 -15.09 21.44
C SER A 43 -21.44 -15.53 20.18
N GLN A 44 -20.17 -15.96 20.35
CA GLN A 44 -19.23 -16.27 19.26
C GLN A 44 -18.93 -15.08 18.34
N ARG A 45 -19.17 -13.85 18.81
CA ARG A 45 -18.90 -12.60 18.06
C ARG A 45 -17.93 -11.74 18.85
N ILE A 46 -16.77 -11.45 18.26
CA ILE A 46 -15.69 -10.73 18.94
C ILE A 46 -15.15 -9.62 18.06
N LEU A 47 -14.82 -8.47 18.67
CA LEU A 47 -14.19 -7.33 18.03
C LEU A 47 -12.73 -7.21 18.45
N VAL A 48 -11.83 -7.18 17.47
CA VAL A 48 -10.42 -6.82 17.65
C VAL A 48 -10.23 -5.38 17.19
N ALA A 49 -10.04 -4.50 18.16
CA ALA A 49 -9.93 -3.05 18.00
C ALA A 49 -8.52 -2.49 18.20
N ASP A 50 -7.50 -3.32 17.98
CA ASP A 50 -6.10 -2.92 18.13
C ASP A 50 -5.74 -1.68 17.30
N GLU A 51 -4.81 -0.86 17.81
CA GLU A 51 -4.29 0.33 17.16
C GLU A 51 -3.82 0.06 15.72
N VAL A 52 -3.85 1.09 14.88
CA VAL A 52 -3.43 0.97 13.47
C VAL A 52 -1.98 0.48 13.40
N GLY A 53 -1.78 -0.58 12.62
CA GLY A 53 -0.46 -1.14 12.36
C GLY A 53 0.04 -2.24 13.28
N LEU A 54 -0.68 -2.62 14.34
CA LEU A 54 -0.29 -3.71 15.24
C LEU A 54 -0.55 -5.14 14.71
N GLY A 55 -1.11 -5.28 13.51
CA GLY A 55 -1.25 -6.58 12.85
C GLY A 55 -2.55 -7.33 13.16
N LYS A 56 -3.71 -6.66 13.15
CA LYS A 56 -5.05 -7.29 13.29
C LYS A 56 -5.25 -8.51 12.36
N THR A 57 -4.77 -8.42 11.12
CA THR A 57 -4.82 -9.54 10.16
C THR A 57 -3.92 -10.72 10.58
N ILE A 58 -2.80 -10.46 11.26
CA ILE A 58 -1.93 -11.51 11.82
C ILE A 58 -2.59 -12.18 13.03
N VAL A 59 -3.30 -11.41 13.88
CA VAL A 59 -4.17 -11.98 14.92
C VAL A 59 -5.21 -12.90 14.30
N ALA A 60 -5.91 -12.46 13.24
CA ALA A 60 -6.88 -13.29 12.54
C ALA A 60 -6.26 -14.56 11.92
N LYS A 61 -5.03 -14.48 11.39
CA LYS A 61 -4.26 -15.66 10.94
C LYS A 61 -4.05 -16.65 12.09
N GLY A 62 -3.67 -16.17 13.26
CA GLY A 62 -3.49 -17.00 14.46
C GLY A 62 -4.79 -17.66 14.93
N VAL A 63 -5.91 -16.94 14.86
CA VAL A 63 -7.25 -17.50 15.14
C VAL A 63 -7.60 -18.63 14.15
N VAL A 64 -7.36 -18.43 12.85
CA VAL A 64 -7.59 -19.46 11.83
C VAL A 64 -6.71 -20.69 12.10
N ALA A 65 -5.42 -20.49 12.40
CA ALA A 65 -4.50 -21.59 12.67
C ALA A 65 -4.92 -22.40 13.91
N SER A 66 -5.33 -21.72 14.98
CA SER A 66 -5.77 -22.37 16.23
C SER A 66 -7.07 -23.14 16.04
N LEU A 67 -8.05 -22.56 15.34
CA LEU A 67 -9.32 -23.25 15.04
C LEU A 67 -9.12 -24.45 14.11
N LEU A 68 -8.19 -24.36 13.16
CA LEU A 68 -7.88 -25.45 12.24
C LEU A 68 -7.18 -26.62 12.93
N MET A 69 -6.34 -26.36 13.96
CA MET A 69 -5.74 -27.42 14.77
C MET A 69 -6.78 -28.27 15.51
N GLU A 70 -7.90 -27.66 15.91
CA GLU A 70 -9.00 -28.33 16.63
C GLU A 70 -10.08 -28.86 15.66
N TRP A 71 -9.87 -28.78 14.35
CA TRP A 71 -10.84 -29.19 13.35
C TRP A 71 -10.74 -30.69 13.04
N HIS A 72 -11.84 -31.43 13.28
CA HIS A 72 -11.91 -32.89 13.11
C HIS A 72 -13.03 -33.34 12.15
N GLU A 73 -13.60 -32.43 11.35
CA GLU A 73 -14.62 -32.80 10.36
C GLU A 73 -13.97 -33.29 9.05
N SER A 74 -14.68 -34.16 8.31
CA SER A 74 -14.22 -34.70 7.02
C SER A 74 -14.25 -33.69 5.87
N ARG A 75 -14.81 -32.50 6.10
CA ARG A 75 -14.85 -31.39 5.14
C ARG A 75 -13.79 -30.34 5.51
N PRO A 76 -13.29 -29.57 4.52
CA PRO A 76 -12.38 -28.47 4.81
C PRO A 76 -13.05 -27.41 5.71
N PHE A 77 -12.26 -26.83 6.61
CA PHE A 77 -12.65 -25.70 7.44
C PHE A 77 -12.84 -24.45 6.57
N ARG A 78 -14.00 -23.80 6.62
CA ARG A 78 -14.33 -22.71 5.71
C ARG A 78 -14.23 -21.34 6.37
N VAL A 79 -13.35 -20.50 5.84
CA VAL A 79 -13.17 -19.11 6.26
C VAL A 79 -13.69 -18.16 5.18
N THR A 80 -14.56 -17.23 5.54
CA THR A 80 -15.02 -16.15 4.66
C THR A 80 -14.49 -14.81 5.14
N TYR A 81 -13.60 -14.21 4.35
CA TYR A 81 -13.00 -12.91 4.60
C TYR A 81 -13.72 -11.81 3.81
N ILE A 82 -14.28 -10.84 4.51
CA ILE A 82 -15.01 -9.70 3.96
C ILE A 82 -14.20 -8.43 4.19
N CYS A 83 -13.91 -7.67 3.13
CA CYS A 83 -13.08 -6.47 3.21
C CYS A 83 -13.52 -5.36 2.23
N SER A 84 -13.00 -4.14 2.39
CA SER A 84 -13.54 -2.96 1.66
C SER A 84 -13.15 -2.84 0.19
N ASN A 85 -12.08 -3.52 -0.23
CA ASN A 85 -11.57 -3.47 -1.60
C ASN A 85 -10.82 -4.76 -1.94
N LEU A 86 -10.88 -5.18 -3.20
CA LEU A 86 -10.15 -6.34 -3.73
C LEU A 86 -8.63 -6.18 -3.64
N ALA A 87 -8.10 -4.95 -3.76
CA ALA A 87 -6.66 -4.71 -3.55
C ALA A 87 -6.23 -5.08 -2.12
N LEU A 88 -7.06 -4.74 -1.13
CA LEU A 88 -6.88 -5.13 0.27
C LEU A 88 -7.04 -6.65 0.43
N ALA A 89 -8.02 -7.25 -0.27
CA ALA A 89 -8.24 -8.70 -0.26
C ALA A 89 -7.00 -9.47 -0.72
N SER A 90 -6.37 -9.06 -1.83
CA SER A 90 -5.16 -9.69 -2.38
C SER A 90 -3.99 -9.61 -1.41
N GLU A 91 -3.76 -8.43 -0.82
CA GLU A 91 -2.71 -8.22 0.18
C GLU A 91 -2.93 -9.07 1.43
N ASN A 92 -4.11 -8.93 2.03
CA ASN A 92 -4.42 -9.59 3.30
C ASN A 92 -4.55 -11.11 3.14
N ARG A 93 -4.86 -11.61 1.96
CA ARG A 93 -4.81 -13.05 1.65
C ARG A 93 -3.42 -13.64 1.88
N THR A 94 -2.36 -12.93 1.48
CA THR A 94 -0.99 -13.39 1.77
C THR A 94 -0.68 -13.35 3.26
N LYS A 95 -1.17 -12.32 3.96
CA LYS A 95 -1.02 -12.17 5.43
C LYS A 95 -1.83 -13.21 6.22
N LEU A 96 -2.92 -13.73 5.68
CA LEU A 96 -3.80 -14.74 6.30
C LEU A 96 -3.39 -16.19 5.98
N ALA A 97 -2.42 -16.40 5.08
CA ALA A 97 -1.96 -17.73 4.73
C ALA A 97 -1.29 -18.43 5.93
N VAL A 98 -1.84 -19.59 6.33
CA VAL A 98 -1.36 -20.40 7.47
C VAL A 98 -0.40 -21.53 7.07
N PHE A 99 -0.33 -21.87 5.77
CA PHE A 99 0.57 -22.89 5.23
C PHE A 99 1.63 -22.25 4.31
N LYS A 100 2.80 -22.88 4.21
CA LYS A 100 3.85 -22.48 3.25
C LYS A 100 3.42 -22.80 1.82
N LYS A 101 3.91 -22.04 0.84
CA LYS A 101 3.45 -22.07 -0.58
C LYS A 101 3.37 -23.48 -1.19
N ASN A 102 4.37 -24.33 -0.95
CA ASN A 102 4.42 -25.70 -1.48
C ASN A 102 3.31 -26.60 -0.89
N SER A 103 2.89 -26.33 0.34
CA SER A 103 1.79 -27.03 1.02
C SER A 103 0.46 -26.31 0.85
N GLN A 104 0.46 -25.02 0.51
CA GLN A 104 -0.74 -24.21 0.32
C GLN A 104 -1.59 -24.72 -0.84
N ALA A 105 -0.96 -25.04 -1.98
CA ALA A 105 -1.67 -25.63 -3.13
C ALA A 105 -2.29 -27.01 -2.84
N ARG A 106 -1.79 -27.72 -1.81
CA ARG A 106 -2.28 -29.03 -1.38
C ARG A 106 -3.38 -28.92 -0.32
N PHE A 107 -3.15 -28.14 0.74
CA PHE A 107 -4.02 -28.08 1.91
C PHE A 107 -5.05 -26.95 1.89
N VAL A 108 -4.89 -25.95 1.02
CA VAL A 108 -5.84 -24.84 0.91
C VAL A 108 -6.58 -24.95 -0.41
N ARG A 109 -7.87 -25.18 -0.32
CA ARG A 109 -8.80 -24.98 -1.43
C ARG A 109 -9.21 -23.52 -1.45
N GLU A 110 -9.11 -22.93 -2.61
CA GLU A 110 -9.58 -21.58 -2.85
C GLU A 110 -10.80 -21.69 -3.75
N PRO A 111 -12.02 -21.74 -3.18
CA PRO A 111 -13.21 -21.82 -3.99
C PRO A 111 -13.37 -20.53 -4.80
N ALA A 112 -13.91 -20.72 -6.01
CA ALA A 112 -13.89 -19.78 -7.13
C ALA A 112 -14.94 -18.64 -7.04
N TYR A 113 -15.25 -18.14 -5.83
CA TYR A 113 -16.17 -17.03 -5.67
C TYR A 113 -15.53 -15.79 -5.03
N SER A 114 -15.13 -14.86 -5.90
CA SER A 114 -14.76 -13.47 -5.65
C SER A 114 -15.97 -12.54 -5.48
N ARG A 115 -17.16 -13.03 -5.87
CA ARG A 115 -18.45 -12.31 -5.81
C ARG A 115 -19.55 -13.21 -5.29
N LEU A 116 -20.57 -12.59 -4.70
CA LEU A 116 -21.74 -13.29 -4.15
C LEU A 116 -22.45 -14.20 -5.18
N ALA A 117 -22.58 -13.76 -6.43
CA ALA A 117 -23.20 -14.57 -7.50
C ALA A 117 -22.46 -15.88 -7.79
N GLU A 118 -21.16 -15.94 -7.54
CA GLU A 118 -20.35 -17.14 -7.77
C GLU A 118 -20.56 -18.21 -6.69
N VAL A 119 -21.24 -17.89 -5.57
CA VAL A 119 -21.70 -18.88 -4.56
C VAL A 119 -22.64 -19.91 -5.20
N ALA A 120 -23.35 -19.54 -6.27
CA ALA A 120 -24.20 -20.46 -7.02
C ALA A 120 -23.40 -21.52 -7.81
N LEU A 121 -22.09 -21.35 -8.01
CA LEU A 121 -21.26 -22.31 -8.74
C LEU A 121 -20.68 -23.34 -7.76
N LEU A 122 -21.06 -24.60 -7.93
CA LEU A 122 -20.46 -25.67 -7.14
C LEU A 122 -19.00 -25.88 -7.55
N PRO A 123 -18.14 -26.25 -6.60
CA PRO A 123 -16.75 -26.53 -6.91
C PRO A 123 -16.61 -27.70 -7.89
N GLU A 124 -15.62 -27.66 -8.79
CA GLU A 124 -15.34 -28.77 -9.70
C GLU A 124 -14.81 -29.99 -8.94
N ALA A 125 -15.18 -31.19 -9.38
CA ALA A 125 -14.86 -32.47 -8.76
C ALA A 125 -13.36 -32.83 -8.79
N SER A 126 -12.51 -31.99 -9.40
CA SER A 126 -11.07 -32.18 -9.55
C SER A 126 -10.20 -31.51 -8.48
N ALA A 127 -10.79 -30.85 -7.47
CA ALA A 127 -10.00 -30.27 -6.39
C ALA A 127 -9.62 -31.35 -5.37
N THR A 128 -8.31 -31.53 -5.19
CA THR A 128 -7.63 -32.43 -4.25
C THR A 128 -8.45 -32.81 -3.01
N ASP A 129 -8.69 -34.13 -2.82
CA ASP A 129 -9.33 -34.73 -1.63
C ASP A 129 -8.59 -34.40 -0.31
N ASP A 130 -7.36 -33.88 -0.39
CA ASP A 130 -6.48 -33.52 0.74
C ASP A 130 -6.72 -32.10 1.32
N ALA A 131 -7.70 -31.34 0.82
CA ALA A 131 -7.91 -29.96 1.26
C ALA A 131 -8.39 -29.85 2.72
N LEU A 132 -7.67 -29.09 3.54
CA LEU A 132 -7.95 -28.86 4.97
C LEU A 132 -8.66 -27.52 5.23
N LEU A 133 -8.35 -26.50 4.44
CA LEU A 133 -8.85 -25.13 4.58
C LEU A 133 -9.53 -24.69 3.28
N GLU A 134 -10.69 -24.08 3.38
CA GLU A 134 -11.41 -23.43 2.28
C GLU A 134 -11.46 -21.92 2.56
N PHE A 135 -10.78 -21.09 1.75
CA PHE A 135 -10.65 -19.64 2.01
C PHE A 135 -11.34 -18.80 0.94
N CYS A 136 -12.37 -18.05 1.33
CA CYS A 136 -13.21 -17.23 0.44
C CYS A 136 -13.00 -15.74 0.70
N THR A 137 -12.99 -14.91 -0.34
CA THR A 137 -12.89 -13.44 -0.21
C THR A 137 -14.09 -12.75 -0.86
N LEU A 138 -14.74 -11.84 -0.13
CA LEU A 138 -15.84 -11.03 -0.63
C LEU A 138 -15.57 -9.55 -0.36
N THR A 139 -16.00 -8.69 -1.28
CA THR A 139 -15.95 -7.23 -1.08
C THR A 139 -17.35 -6.63 -1.18
N PRO A 140 -17.85 -5.92 -0.16
CA PRO A 140 -19.22 -5.43 -0.14
C PRO A 140 -19.60 -4.53 -1.31
N SER A 141 -18.71 -3.65 -1.77
CA SER A 141 -18.98 -2.78 -2.92
C SER A 141 -19.23 -3.54 -4.23
N THR A 142 -18.64 -4.73 -4.42
CA THR A 142 -18.85 -5.53 -5.64
C THR A 142 -19.85 -6.66 -5.45
N SER A 143 -20.05 -7.10 -4.20
CA SER A 143 -20.85 -8.29 -3.85
C SER A 143 -22.20 -7.95 -3.23
N PHE A 144 -22.30 -6.80 -2.55
CA PHE A 144 -23.48 -6.33 -1.84
C PHE A 144 -23.98 -4.98 -2.38
N SER A 145 -23.15 -4.19 -3.07
CA SER A 145 -23.56 -2.92 -3.69
C SER A 145 -23.89 -3.06 -5.17
N MET A 146 -25.17 -3.23 -5.46
CA MET A 146 -25.69 -3.22 -6.83
C MET A 146 -25.90 -1.76 -7.24
N THR A 147 -24.84 -1.13 -7.74
CA THR A 147 -24.91 0.21 -8.35
C THR A 147 -25.94 0.25 -9.48
N TYR A 148 -26.40 1.44 -9.87
CA TYR A 148 -27.30 1.71 -11.00
C TYR A 148 -26.85 1.13 -12.39
N GLY A 149 -25.78 0.34 -12.45
CA GLY A 149 -25.28 -0.33 -13.66
C GLY A 149 -25.71 -1.81 -13.77
N ALA A 150 -25.42 -2.43 -14.91
CA ALA A 150 -25.82 -3.81 -15.25
C ALA A 150 -24.93 -4.93 -14.65
N GLY A 151 -24.06 -4.64 -13.68
CA GLY A 151 -23.08 -5.62 -13.15
C GLY A 151 -21.89 -5.87 -14.07
N ASN A 152 -21.05 -6.87 -13.78
CA ASN A 152 -19.94 -7.26 -14.66
C ASN A 152 -20.32 -8.44 -15.59
N ARG A 153 -19.51 -8.70 -16.62
CA ARG A 153 -19.72 -9.77 -17.61
C ARG A 153 -19.92 -11.14 -16.94
N ARG A 154 -19.06 -11.51 -15.99
CA ARG A 154 -19.07 -12.84 -15.33
C ARG A 154 -20.29 -13.07 -14.46
N GLU A 155 -20.69 -12.09 -13.65
CA GLU A 155 -21.90 -12.11 -12.83
C GLU A 155 -23.14 -12.31 -13.70
N ARG A 156 -23.27 -11.56 -14.80
CA ARG A 156 -24.39 -11.71 -15.74
C ARG A 156 -24.43 -13.08 -16.40
N LEU A 157 -23.28 -13.66 -16.73
CA LEU A 157 -23.20 -15.02 -17.29
C LEU A 157 -23.72 -16.08 -16.32
N ILE A 158 -23.40 -15.96 -15.03
CA ILE A 158 -23.86 -16.91 -13.99
C ILE A 158 -25.35 -16.80 -13.76
N ILE A 159 -25.86 -15.57 -13.63
CA ILE A 159 -27.29 -15.30 -13.48
C ILE A 159 -28.06 -15.85 -14.68
N PHE A 160 -27.56 -15.58 -15.90
CA PHE A 160 -28.20 -16.06 -17.12
C PHE A 160 -28.16 -17.59 -17.21
N ALA A 161 -27.03 -18.24 -16.89
CA ALA A 161 -26.94 -19.69 -16.85
C ALA A 161 -27.91 -20.32 -15.83
N ALA A 162 -28.11 -19.69 -14.65
CA ALA A 162 -29.08 -20.12 -13.66
C ALA A 162 -30.52 -19.92 -14.12
N LEU A 163 -30.81 -18.80 -14.80
CA LEU A 163 -32.13 -18.50 -15.36
C LEU A 163 -32.52 -19.51 -16.46
N LEU A 164 -31.58 -19.89 -17.33
CA LEU A 164 -31.79 -20.86 -18.42
C LEU A 164 -32.07 -22.29 -17.95
N LYS A 165 -31.95 -22.58 -16.64
CA LYS A 165 -32.38 -23.87 -16.06
C LYS A 165 -33.91 -23.93 -15.85
N ASP A 166 -34.61 -22.80 -15.93
CA ASP A 166 -36.07 -22.78 -15.86
C ASP A 166 -36.67 -23.30 -17.20
N PRO A 167 -37.67 -24.20 -17.17
CA PRO A 167 -38.25 -24.79 -18.39
C PRO A 167 -38.90 -23.78 -19.35
N GLU A 168 -39.43 -22.67 -18.83
CA GLU A 168 -40.14 -21.66 -19.63
C GLU A 168 -39.18 -20.63 -20.25
N ILE A 169 -38.03 -20.39 -19.61
CA ILE A 169 -37.03 -19.43 -20.08
C ILE A 169 -35.90 -20.09 -20.90
N GLY A 170 -35.55 -21.34 -20.61
CA GLY A 170 -34.49 -22.08 -21.32
C GLY A 170 -34.57 -22.01 -22.85
N PRO A 171 -35.75 -22.19 -23.48
CA PRO A 171 -35.92 -22.08 -24.93
C PRO A 171 -35.69 -20.67 -25.51
N LEU A 172 -35.71 -19.62 -24.67
CA LEU A 172 -35.62 -18.21 -25.07
C LEU A 172 -34.18 -17.65 -24.99
N GLN A 173 -33.17 -18.53 -24.97
CA GLN A 173 -31.77 -18.15 -24.78
C GLN A 173 -31.29 -17.10 -25.80
N ASP A 174 -31.61 -17.30 -27.07
CA ASP A 174 -31.07 -16.46 -28.14
C ASP A 174 -31.68 -15.05 -28.09
N GLN A 175 -32.96 -14.95 -27.73
CA GLN A 175 -33.68 -13.68 -27.60
C GLN A 175 -33.24 -12.90 -26.34
N LEU A 176 -32.95 -13.59 -25.24
CA LEU A 176 -32.57 -12.96 -23.97
C LEU A 176 -31.05 -12.70 -23.84
N SER A 177 -30.23 -13.34 -24.66
CA SER A 177 -28.76 -13.15 -24.62
C SER A 177 -28.38 -11.69 -24.83
N ASP A 178 -29.15 -10.93 -25.61
CA ASP A 178 -28.89 -9.52 -25.87
C ASP A 178 -29.09 -8.62 -24.64
N LEU A 179 -30.08 -8.95 -23.80
CA LEU A 179 -30.34 -8.26 -22.53
C LEU A 179 -29.14 -8.43 -21.58
N PHE A 180 -28.66 -9.66 -21.40
CA PHE A 180 -27.55 -9.96 -20.49
C PHE A 180 -26.17 -9.59 -21.07
N ARG A 181 -26.01 -9.47 -22.39
CA ARG A 181 -24.75 -9.02 -23.01
C ARG A 181 -24.51 -7.52 -22.77
N GLU A 182 -25.56 -6.70 -22.82
CA GLU A 182 -25.51 -5.24 -22.66
C GLU A 182 -24.46 -4.61 -23.62
N ARG A 183 -23.49 -3.82 -23.13
CA ARG A 183 -22.49 -3.12 -23.95
C ARG A 183 -21.27 -3.97 -24.33
N VAL A 184 -21.28 -5.29 -24.06
CA VAL A 184 -20.15 -6.17 -24.42
C VAL A 184 -20.10 -6.35 -25.95
N GLN A 185 -19.08 -5.76 -26.57
CA GLN A 185 -18.87 -5.80 -28.03
C GLN A 185 -18.32 -7.16 -28.53
N ASP A 186 -17.64 -7.90 -27.65
CA ASP A 186 -17.07 -9.22 -27.92
C ASP A 186 -18.15 -10.32 -27.81
N VAL A 187 -18.88 -10.55 -28.91
CA VAL A 187 -19.97 -11.52 -28.99
C VAL A 187 -19.46 -12.96 -28.90
N ASN A 188 -18.37 -13.27 -29.59
CA ASN A 188 -17.81 -14.62 -29.64
C ASN A 188 -17.29 -15.04 -28.26
N GLY A 189 -16.60 -14.15 -27.56
CA GLY A 189 -16.17 -14.43 -26.20
C GLY A 189 -17.36 -14.58 -25.24
N TRP A 190 -18.43 -13.77 -25.36
CA TRP A 190 -19.63 -13.92 -24.52
C TRP A 190 -20.25 -15.32 -24.65
N VAL A 191 -20.43 -15.81 -25.89
CA VAL A 191 -20.98 -17.13 -26.16
C VAL A 191 -20.07 -18.24 -25.63
N SER A 192 -18.75 -18.11 -25.83
CA SER A 192 -17.75 -19.05 -25.31
C SER A 192 -17.81 -19.14 -23.78
N ASP A 193 -17.82 -18.00 -23.09
CA ASP A 193 -17.89 -17.95 -21.63
C ASP A 193 -19.20 -18.50 -21.09
N LEU A 194 -20.34 -18.22 -21.76
CA LEU A 194 -21.65 -18.76 -21.36
C LEU A 194 -21.65 -20.30 -21.47
N LYS A 195 -21.08 -20.84 -22.54
CA LYS A 195 -20.91 -22.30 -22.69
C LYS A 195 -20.05 -22.88 -21.58
N ALA A 196 -18.95 -22.22 -21.23
CA ALA A 196 -18.09 -22.63 -20.12
C ALA A 196 -18.83 -22.61 -18.77
N ILE A 197 -19.61 -21.56 -18.47
CA ILE A 197 -20.40 -21.47 -17.22
C ILE A 197 -21.52 -22.52 -17.20
N LYS A 198 -22.23 -22.76 -18.31
CA LYS A 198 -23.28 -23.79 -18.40
C LYS A 198 -22.76 -25.20 -18.20
N ALA A 199 -21.48 -25.45 -18.51
CA ALA A 199 -20.83 -26.73 -18.26
C ALA A 199 -20.50 -26.96 -16.77
N ARG A 200 -20.48 -25.90 -15.95
CA ARG A 200 -20.29 -26.01 -14.50
C ARG A 200 -21.59 -26.40 -13.80
N THR A 201 -21.48 -27.10 -12.68
CA THR A 201 -22.63 -27.47 -11.85
C THR A 201 -23.06 -26.28 -11.00
N LEU A 202 -24.34 -25.90 -11.08
CA LEU A 202 -24.93 -24.86 -10.24
C LEU A 202 -25.57 -25.48 -8.98
N ASP A 203 -25.56 -24.75 -7.88
CA ASP A 203 -26.22 -25.14 -6.63
C ASP A 203 -27.75 -25.20 -6.83
N VAL A 204 -28.30 -26.40 -6.62
CA VAL A 204 -29.71 -26.70 -6.88
C VAL A 204 -30.64 -25.87 -5.99
N GLN A 205 -30.24 -25.61 -4.74
CA GLN A 205 -31.06 -24.82 -3.81
C GLN A 205 -31.07 -23.35 -4.23
N VAL A 206 -29.90 -22.78 -4.59
CA VAL A 206 -29.82 -21.39 -5.07
C VAL A 206 -30.68 -21.19 -6.33
N VAL A 207 -30.59 -22.10 -7.30
CA VAL A 207 -31.36 -22.04 -8.54
C VAL A 207 -32.87 -22.18 -8.27
N ALA A 208 -33.28 -23.15 -7.46
CA ALA A 208 -34.68 -23.37 -7.12
C ALA A 208 -35.29 -22.17 -6.36
N ASP A 209 -34.56 -21.62 -5.39
CA ASP A 209 -34.99 -20.44 -4.65
C ASP A 209 -35.05 -19.20 -5.56
N PHE A 210 -34.11 -19.07 -6.49
CA PHE A 210 -34.10 -18.00 -7.48
C PHE A 210 -35.33 -18.05 -8.39
N HIS A 211 -35.64 -19.20 -8.98
CA HIS A 211 -36.83 -19.36 -9.82
C HIS A 211 -38.12 -19.11 -9.02
N ARG A 212 -38.21 -19.61 -7.78
CA ARG A 212 -39.36 -19.37 -6.90
C ARG A 212 -39.56 -17.87 -6.64
N LYS A 213 -38.49 -17.14 -6.31
CA LYS A 213 -38.57 -15.70 -6.05
C LYS A 213 -38.88 -14.89 -7.31
N LEU A 214 -38.37 -15.27 -8.48
CA LEU A 214 -38.71 -14.59 -9.73
C LEU A 214 -40.20 -14.68 -10.07
N ARG A 215 -40.85 -15.81 -9.74
CA ARG A 215 -42.29 -15.99 -9.92
C ARG A 215 -43.13 -15.18 -8.93
N SER A 216 -42.62 -14.92 -7.72
CA SER A 216 -43.31 -14.12 -6.70
C SER A 216 -43.01 -12.61 -6.75
N THR A 217 -41.92 -12.21 -7.39
CA THR A 217 -41.50 -10.80 -7.50
C THR A 217 -42.32 -10.11 -8.57
N LYS A 218 -43.21 -9.19 -8.16
CA LYS A 218 -44.02 -8.37 -9.06
C LYS A 218 -43.25 -7.09 -9.42
N VAL A 219 -43.27 -6.73 -10.71
CA VAL A 219 -42.79 -5.45 -11.22
C VAL A 219 -43.97 -4.45 -11.24
N PRO A 220 -43.76 -3.11 -11.39
CA PRO A 220 -44.83 -2.10 -11.26
C PRO A 220 -46.07 -2.31 -12.15
N CYS A 221 -45.99 -3.15 -13.19
CA CYS A 221 -47.10 -3.53 -14.06
C CYS A 221 -47.88 -4.78 -13.60
N GLU A 222 -47.73 -5.20 -12.33
CA GLU A 222 -48.35 -6.39 -11.70
C GLU A 222 -48.01 -7.76 -12.32
N ARG A 223 -47.25 -7.79 -13.41
CA ARG A 223 -46.69 -9.01 -14.01
C ARG A 223 -45.58 -9.60 -13.16
N SER A 224 -45.41 -10.91 -13.21
CA SER A 224 -44.24 -11.57 -12.61
C SER A 224 -42.97 -11.22 -13.41
N MET A 225 -41.80 -11.25 -12.77
CA MET A 225 -40.52 -11.01 -13.45
C MET A 225 -40.29 -11.97 -14.62
N LEU A 226 -40.82 -13.20 -14.52
CA LEU A 226 -40.73 -14.22 -15.55
C LEU A 226 -41.55 -13.84 -16.79
N GLU A 227 -42.77 -13.33 -16.62
CA GLU A 227 -43.64 -12.84 -17.70
C GLU A 227 -43.02 -11.63 -18.42
N VAL A 228 -42.34 -10.76 -17.68
CA VAL A 228 -41.63 -9.61 -18.26
C VAL A 228 -40.47 -10.06 -19.14
N LEU A 229 -39.71 -11.07 -18.72
CA LEU A 229 -38.64 -11.65 -19.53
C LEU A 229 -39.18 -12.33 -20.80
N GLN A 230 -40.30 -13.05 -20.71
CA GLN A 230 -40.97 -13.63 -21.88
C GLN A 230 -41.45 -12.55 -22.86
N HIS A 231 -41.96 -11.43 -22.34
CA HIS A 231 -42.35 -10.28 -23.15
C HIS A 231 -41.15 -9.65 -23.87
N ILE A 232 -40.03 -9.41 -23.17
CA ILE A 232 -38.79 -8.90 -23.79
C ILE A 232 -38.29 -9.86 -24.88
N ALA A 233 -38.34 -11.17 -24.64
CA ALA A 233 -37.93 -12.16 -25.62
C ALA A 233 -38.80 -12.12 -26.91
N GLN A 234 -40.09 -11.78 -26.80
CA GLN A 234 -41.01 -11.69 -27.94
C GLN A 234 -40.86 -10.41 -28.75
N PHE A 235 -40.66 -9.27 -28.09
CA PHE A 235 -40.65 -7.94 -28.73
C PHE A 235 -39.23 -7.40 -29.02
N GLY A 236 -38.20 -8.07 -28.52
CA GLY A 236 -36.80 -7.66 -28.67
C GLY A 236 -36.33 -6.69 -27.58
N VAL A 237 -35.00 -6.56 -27.46
CA VAL A 237 -34.32 -5.73 -26.46
C VAL A 237 -34.08 -4.32 -27.01
N ASP A 238 -34.65 -3.29 -26.40
CA ASP A 238 -34.45 -1.88 -26.72
C ASP A 238 -33.33 -1.28 -25.85
N ARG A 239 -32.11 -1.29 -26.40
CA ARG A 239 -30.86 -0.97 -25.70
C ARG A 239 -30.77 0.47 -25.16
N ASP A 240 -31.64 1.37 -25.58
CA ASP A 240 -31.66 2.77 -25.13
C ASP A 240 -32.63 3.01 -23.95
N ARG A 241 -33.48 2.04 -23.57
CA ARG A 241 -34.43 2.20 -22.46
C ARG A 241 -33.79 2.08 -21.08
N SER A 242 -34.21 2.95 -20.15
CA SER A 242 -33.82 2.85 -18.74
C SER A 242 -34.50 1.68 -18.01
N GLU A 243 -35.66 1.25 -18.52
CA GLU A 243 -36.52 0.21 -17.94
C GLU A 243 -35.85 -1.17 -17.93
N GLU A 244 -35.20 -1.58 -19.02
CA GLU A 244 -34.51 -2.87 -19.13
C GLU A 244 -33.29 -2.97 -18.18
N ARG A 245 -32.60 -1.84 -17.96
CA ARG A 245 -31.54 -1.74 -16.96
C ARG A 245 -32.08 -1.87 -15.53
N GLY A 246 -33.29 -1.34 -15.28
CA GLY A 246 -34.03 -1.57 -14.04
C GLY A 246 -34.34 -3.05 -13.82
N ILE A 247 -34.82 -3.74 -14.85
CA ILE A 247 -35.14 -5.19 -14.79
C ILE A 247 -33.88 -6.02 -14.49
N LEU A 248 -32.77 -5.75 -15.18
CA LEU A 248 -31.50 -6.43 -14.88
C LEU A 248 -31.04 -6.19 -13.44
N ARG A 249 -31.24 -4.98 -12.89
CA ARG A 249 -30.94 -4.69 -11.50
C ARG A 249 -31.77 -5.54 -10.55
N GLU A 250 -33.09 -5.62 -10.76
CA GLU A 250 -33.98 -6.43 -9.93
C GLU A 250 -33.63 -7.93 -9.98
N ILE A 251 -33.37 -8.47 -11.17
CA ILE A 251 -32.96 -9.89 -11.32
C ILE A 251 -31.66 -10.16 -10.57
N ARG A 252 -30.68 -9.25 -10.67
CA ARG A 252 -29.42 -9.34 -9.94
C ARG A 252 -29.66 -9.31 -8.43
N LEU A 253 -30.53 -8.43 -7.94
CA LEU A 253 -30.87 -8.35 -6.51
C LEU A 253 -31.50 -9.65 -6.01
N VAL A 254 -32.50 -10.19 -6.71
CA VAL A 254 -33.15 -11.44 -6.33
C VAL A 254 -32.13 -12.59 -6.29
N PHE A 255 -31.25 -12.68 -7.30
CA PHE A 255 -30.21 -13.70 -7.35
C PHE A 255 -29.21 -13.58 -6.18
N ALA A 256 -28.78 -12.36 -5.87
CA ALA A 256 -27.88 -12.06 -4.76
C ALA A 256 -28.49 -12.50 -3.42
N HIS A 257 -29.78 -12.24 -3.18
CA HIS A 257 -30.46 -12.69 -1.96
C HIS A 257 -30.50 -14.22 -1.83
N CYS A 258 -30.69 -14.95 -2.94
CA CYS A 258 -30.64 -16.42 -2.92
C CYS A 258 -29.24 -16.94 -2.63
N CYS A 259 -28.21 -16.33 -3.23
CA CYS A 259 -26.82 -16.68 -2.96
C CYS A 259 -26.42 -16.39 -1.50
N ALA A 260 -26.83 -15.25 -0.94
CA ALA A 260 -26.55 -14.87 0.44
C ALA A 260 -27.13 -15.85 1.47
N ALA A 261 -28.34 -16.36 1.23
CA ALA A 261 -28.98 -17.34 2.11
C ALA A 261 -28.19 -18.65 2.22
N GLN A 262 -27.45 -19.00 1.17
CA GLN A 262 -26.65 -20.22 1.08
C GLN A 262 -25.17 -20.00 1.41
N LEU A 263 -24.75 -18.77 1.74
CA LEU A 263 -23.41 -18.50 2.21
C LEU A 263 -23.20 -19.21 3.56
N LYS A 264 -22.26 -20.14 3.62
CA LYS A 264 -21.87 -20.89 4.82
C LYS A 264 -20.41 -20.64 5.11
N ALA A 265 -20.03 -20.45 6.36
CA ALA A 265 -18.64 -20.40 6.83
C ALA A 265 -18.55 -20.87 8.28
N ASP A 266 -17.43 -21.45 8.65
CA ASP A 266 -17.11 -21.81 10.04
C ASP A 266 -16.54 -20.62 10.82
N LEU A 267 -15.90 -19.69 10.10
CA LEU A 267 -15.43 -18.40 10.60
C LEU A 267 -15.67 -17.30 9.56
N PHE A 268 -16.36 -16.24 9.96
CA PHE A 268 -16.43 -14.98 9.23
C PHE A 268 -15.42 -13.99 9.80
N ILE A 269 -14.62 -13.38 8.92
CA ILE A 269 -13.71 -12.28 9.28
C ILE A 269 -14.19 -11.04 8.54
N LEU A 270 -14.61 -10.01 9.26
CA LEU A 270 -15.04 -8.73 8.69
C LEU A 270 -13.99 -7.67 9.02
N ASP A 271 -13.28 -7.22 7.98
CA ASP A 271 -12.22 -6.21 8.09
C ASP A 271 -12.70 -4.85 7.59
N GLU A 272 -12.31 -3.79 8.29
CA GLU A 272 -12.77 -2.42 8.06
C GLU A 272 -14.30 -2.31 8.02
N PHE A 273 -14.99 -3.04 8.92
CA PHE A 273 -16.44 -3.21 8.88
C PHE A 273 -17.21 -1.88 9.00
N GLN A 274 -16.60 -0.85 9.60
CA GLN A 274 -17.18 0.49 9.76
C GLN A 274 -17.44 1.19 8.41
N ARG A 275 -16.85 0.70 7.32
CA ARG A 275 -17.16 1.16 5.95
C ARG A 275 -18.50 0.63 5.44
N PHE A 276 -19.12 -0.30 6.17
CA PHE A 276 -20.36 -0.95 5.80
C PHE A 276 -21.38 -0.83 6.95
N ASP A 277 -21.73 0.41 7.31
CA ASP A 277 -22.77 0.70 8.31
C ASP A 277 -24.05 -0.12 8.05
N SER A 278 -24.41 -0.33 6.78
CA SER A 278 -25.55 -1.14 6.37
C SER A 278 -25.47 -2.64 6.68
N LEU A 279 -24.28 -3.20 6.93
CA LEU A 279 -24.14 -4.60 7.35
C LEU A 279 -24.51 -4.80 8.83
N LEU A 280 -24.36 -3.75 9.65
CA LEU A 280 -24.60 -3.79 11.10
C LEU A 280 -25.98 -3.29 11.48
N ASP A 281 -26.59 -2.42 10.66
CA ASP A 281 -27.90 -1.88 10.92
C ASP A 281 -29.01 -2.94 10.73
N GLN A 282 -29.62 -3.37 11.83
CA GLN A 282 -30.73 -4.32 11.82
C GLN A 282 -32.10 -3.65 11.65
N SER A 283 -32.14 -2.31 11.66
CA SER A 283 -33.37 -1.50 11.63
C SER A 283 -33.74 -1.00 10.23
N ASP A 284 -32.77 -0.77 9.33
CA ASP A 284 -33.03 -0.23 8.00
C ASP A 284 -33.45 -1.31 6.98
N GLU A 285 -34.45 -1.01 6.15
CA GLU A 285 -34.92 -1.85 5.01
C GLU A 285 -34.12 -1.63 3.71
N ASN A 286 -32.86 -1.20 3.79
CA ASN A 286 -32.04 -1.02 2.59
C ASN A 286 -31.60 -2.37 1.98
N GLU A 287 -31.42 -2.44 0.65
CA GLU A 287 -31.03 -3.67 -0.08
C GLU A 287 -29.78 -4.37 0.53
N HIS A 288 -28.84 -3.58 1.07
CA HIS A 288 -27.61 -4.07 1.69
C HIS A 288 -27.83 -4.73 3.05
N SER A 289 -28.69 -4.15 3.89
CA SER A 289 -28.98 -4.68 5.23
C SER A 289 -29.77 -5.97 5.13
N LEU A 290 -30.64 -6.13 4.13
CA LEU A 290 -31.35 -7.39 3.88
C LEU A 290 -30.40 -8.54 3.57
N ILE A 291 -29.41 -8.33 2.70
CA ILE A 291 -28.40 -9.35 2.38
C ILE A 291 -27.53 -9.66 3.61
N ALA A 292 -27.08 -8.64 4.35
CA ALA A 292 -26.29 -8.81 5.56
C ALA A 292 -27.05 -9.57 6.65
N GLN A 293 -28.30 -9.19 6.88
CA GLN A 293 -29.22 -9.87 7.77
C GLN A 293 -29.42 -11.32 7.35
N GLN A 294 -29.51 -11.61 6.05
CA GLN A 294 -29.62 -12.99 5.57
C GLN A 294 -28.38 -13.84 5.91
N VAL A 295 -27.19 -13.23 5.93
CA VAL A 295 -25.92 -13.90 6.29
C VAL A 295 -25.78 -14.06 7.81
N PHE A 296 -26.22 -13.08 8.61
CA PHE A 296 -25.93 -13.02 10.06
C PHE A 296 -27.15 -13.27 10.99
N ARG A 297 -28.39 -13.33 10.48
CA ARG A 297 -29.60 -13.65 11.28
C ARG A 297 -29.61 -15.14 11.62
N ASN A 298 -29.58 -15.42 12.93
CA ASN A 298 -30.05 -16.66 13.55
C ASN A 298 -29.22 -17.96 13.38
N ARG A 299 -27.97 -17.90 12.91
CA ARG A 299 -27.05 -19.05 13.04
C ARG A 299 -26.28 -18.96 14.36
N ARG A 300 -26.84 -19.53 15.43
CA ARG A 300 -26.25 -19.57 16.80
C ARG A 300 -24.87 -20.24 16.91
N ARG A 301 -24.21 -20.65 15.81
CA ARG A 301 -22.94 -21.40 15.83
C ARG A 301 -21.83 -20.82 14.96
N ASP A 302 -22.08 -19.83 14.11
CA ASP A 302 -21.06 -19.30 13.21
C ASP A 302 -20.16 -18.32 13.97
N LYS A 303 -18.84 -18.55 13.96
CA LYS A 303 -17.86 -17.67 14.63
C LYS A 303 -17.66 -16.41 13.80
N ILE A 304 -17.72 -15.24 14.42
CA ILE A 304 -17.56 -13.94 13.76
C ILE A 304 -16.45 -13.15 14.44
N LEU A 305 -15.47 -12.72 13.64
CA LEU A 305 -14.36 -11.88 14.05
C LEU A 305 -14.44 -10.53 13.31
N LEU A 306 -14.65 -9.45 14.05
CA LEU A 306 -14.61 -8.09 13.51
C LEU A 306 -13.21 -7.50 13.72
N LEU A 307 -12.63 -6.91 12.67
CA LEU A 307 -11.33 -6.24 12.71
C LEU A 307 -11.53 -4.77 12.35
N SER A 308 -11.20 -3.85 13.26
CA SER A 308 -11.20 -2.41 12.95
C SER A 308 -10.41 -1.63 13.99
N ALA A 309 -9.48 -0.76 13.58
CA ALA A 309 -8.81 0.13 14.54
C ALA A 309 -9.77 1.15 15.17
N THR A 310 -10.81 1.52 14.41
CA THR A 310 -11.72 2.63 14.71
C THR A 310 -13.14 2.14 14.44
N PRO A 311 -13.69 1.28 15.32
CA PRO A 311 -14.95 0.57 15.07
C PRO A 311 -16.16 1.51 14.91
N PHE A 312 -16.04 2.75 15.38
CA PHE A 312 -17.01 3.82 15.19
C PHE A 312 -16.26 5.06 14.67
N LYS A 313 -16.89 5.83 13.76
CA LYS A 313 -16.38 7.19 13.44
C LYS A 313 -16.40 7.96 14.75
N ALA A 314 -15.28 8.55 15.18
CA ALA A 314 -15.32 9.55 16.24
C ALA A 314 -15.60 10.94 15.65
N MET A 315 -15.98 11.87 16.51
CA MET A 315 -15.95 13.32 16.36
C MET A 315 -15.79 13.85 14.92
N SER A 316 -16.89 14.25 14.30
CA SER A 316 -16.81 15.27 13.25
C SER A 316 -16.76 16.64 13.95
N THR A 317 -16.14 17.65 13.33
CA THR A 317 -16.07 18.99 13.94
C THR A 317 -17.46 19.54 14.21
N ILE A 318 -17.60 20.36 15.27
CA ILE A 318 -18.84 21.03 15.76
C ILE A 318 -19.71 21.67 14.65
N ASN A 319 -19.12 22.02 13.49
CA ASN A 319 -19.85 22.63 12.37
C ASN A 319 -20.51 21.62 11.40
N ASP A 320 -20.16 20.33 11.45
CA ASP A 320 -20.67 19.30 10.52
C ASP A 320 -21.79 18.42 11.12
N ASP A 321 -21.97 18.39 12.45
CA ASP A 321 -23.02 17.61 13.11
C ASP A 321 -23.90 18.50 14.00
N GLU A 322 -25.14 18.75 13.56
CA GLU A 322 -26.23 19.20 14.45
C GLU A 322 -26.74 18.05 15.36
N ASN A 323 -26.16 16.85 15.29
CA ASN A 323 -26.58 15.64 16.05
C ASN A 323 -25.37 14.82 16.58
N ASP A 324 -24.77 15.23 17.71
CA ASP A 324 -23.62 14.55 18.37
C ASP A 324 -23.96 13.15 18.95
N ASP A 325 -25.24 12.76 18.99
CA ASP A 325 -25.71 11.44 19.50
C ASP A 325 -25.38 10.25 18.57
N GLY A 326 -25.02 10.51 17.31
CA GLY A 326 -24.75 9.45 16.31
C GLY A 326 -23.63 8.48 16.72
N HIS A 327 -22.65 8.94 17.48
CA HIS A 327 -21.52 8.13 17.95
C HIS A 327 -21.93 7.04 18.94
N LEU A 328 -22.73 7.43 19.94
CA LEU A 328 -23.23 6.50 20.96
C LEU A 328 -24.19 5.48 20.33
N ILE A 329 -25.06 5.92 19.42
CA ILE A 329 -25.98 5.05 18.69
C ILE A 329 -25.20 3.97 17.93
N LYS A 330 -24.13 4.35 17.22
CA LYS A 330 -23.28 3.38 16.50
C LYS A 330 -22.58 2.40 17.44
N LEU A 331 -22.03 2.87 18.55
CA LEU A 331 -21.44 1.96 19.54
C LEU A 331 -22.49 0.98 20.10
N GLN A 332 -23.69 1.47 20.42
CA GLN A 332 -24.80 0.62 20.86
C GLN A 332 -25.22 -0.40 19.77
N GLN A 333 -25.23 -0.02 18.49
CA GLN A 333 -25.48 -0.94 17.38
C GLN A 333 -24.43 -2.05 17.32
N ILE A 334 -23.14 -1.71 17.48
CA ILE A 334 -22.04 -2.69 17.51
C ILE A 334 -22.18 -3.62 18.72
N LEU A 335 -22.45 -3.08 19.91
CA LEU A 335 -22.62 -3.88 21.13
C LEU A 335 -23.83 -4.83 21.02
N ARG A 336 -24.95 -4.37 20.43
CA ARG A 336 -26.10 -5.23 20.11
C ARG A 336 -25.72 -6.33 19.12
N PHE A 337 -24.94 -6.00 18.09
CA PHE A 337 -24.45 -6.99 17.13
C PHE A 337 -23.55 -8.04 17.81
N LEU A 338 -22.67 -7.63 18.73
CA LEU A 338 -21.83 -8.51 19.56
C LEU A 338 -22.63 -9.30 20.62
N ASN A 339 -23.96 -9.09 20.67
CA ASN A 339 -24.93 -9.74 21.57
C ASN A 339 -24.81 -9.30 23.04
N LEU A 340 -24.34 -8.08 23.31
CA LEU A 340 -24.50 -7.45 24.61
C LEU A 340 -25.98 -7.09 24.80
N THR A 341 -26.78 -8.02 25.32
CA THR A 341 -28.19 -7.76 25.66
C THR A 341 -28.52 -8.33 27.04
N PRO A 342 -29.14 -7.52 27.93
CA PRO A 342 -29.68 -6.19 27.66
C PRO A 342 -28.67 -5.07 28.00
N LEU A 343 -28.67 -3.99 27.20
CA LEU A 343 -27.99 -2.71 27.45
C LEU A 343 -28.28 -2.07 28.83
N THR A 344 -29.14 -2.70 29.63
CA THR A 344 -29.57 -2.29 30.97
C THR A 344 -28.44 -2.25 31.99
N THR A 345 -27.38 -3.06 31.84
CA THR A 345 -26.21 -3.05 32.74
C THR A 345 -25.10 -2.12 32.26
N TYR A 346 -24.96 -1.96 30.94
CA TYR A 346 -23.95 -1.07 30.34
C TYR A 346 -24.24 0.41 30.59
N GLU A 347 -25.49 0.87 30.36
CA GLU A 347 -25.83 2.29 30.52
C GLU A 347 -25.57 2.84 31.94
N PRO A 348 -25.92 2.13 33.03
CA PRO A 348 -25.56 2.56 34.39
C PRO A 348 -24.05 2.66 34.62
N ALA A 349 -23.27 1.65 34.22
CA ALA A 349 -21.81 1.65 34.39
C ALA A 349 -21.16 2.81 33.60
N ARG A 350 -21.61 3.03 32.36
CA ARG A 350 -21.18 4.15 31.52
C ARG A 350 -21.50 5.51 32.18
N LYS A 351 -22.73 5.69 32.67
CA LYS A 351 -23.15 6.90 33.38
C LYS A 351 -22.31 7.14 34.64
N SER A 352 -21.95 6.09 35.38
CA SER A 352 -21.08 6.19 36.56
C SER A 352 -19.68 6.70 36.20
N LEU A 353 -19.09 6.22 35.08
CA LEU A 353 -17.80 6.72 34.59
C LEU A 353 -17.91 8.18 34.13
N GLN A 354 -19.02 8.53 33.47
CA GLN A 354 -19.28 9.91 33.06
C GLN A 354 -19.39 10.85 34.29
N SER A 355 -20.11 10.44 35.34
CA SER A 355 -20.23 11.26 36.55
C SER A 355 -18.87 11.46 37.22
N GLU A 356 -18.01 10.44 37.22
CA GLU A 356 -16.67 10.53 37.80
C GLU A 356 -15.78 11.51 37.03
N LEU A 357 -15.80 11.45 35.68
CA LEU A 357 -15.12 12.44 34.83
C LEU A 357 -15.62 13.87 35.09
N MET A 358 -16.92 14.04 35.37
CA MET A 358 -17.51 15.35 35.65
C MET A 358 -17.26 15.86 37.07
N ARG A 359 -16.75 15.05 38.01
CA ARG A 359 -16.40 15.51 39.37
C ARG A 359 -15.30 16.57 39.36
N LEU A 360 -14.44 16.56 38.35
CA LEU A 360 -13.43 17.60 38.13
C LEU A 360 -14.05 19.00 37.88
N ARG A 361 -15.38 19.12 37.71
CA ARG A 361 -16.07 20.43 37.65
C ARG A 361 -16.21 21.08 39.01
N GLN A 362 -16.17 20.28 40.08
CA GLN A 362 -16.36 20.78 41.43
C GLN A 362 -15.07 21.48 41.90
N PRO A 363 -15.16 22.72 42.42
CA PRO A 363 -13.99 23.45 42.88
C PRO A 363 -13.32 22.69 44.03
N GLY A 364 -12.01 22.41 43.89
CA GLY A 364 -11.18 21.76 44.91
C GLY A 364 -10.98 20.25 44.76
N ILE A 365 -11.66 19.58 43.82
CA ILE A 365 -11.38 18.17 43.50
C ILE A 365 -10.14 18.07 42.61
N LYS A 366 -9.20 17.22 43.01
CA LYS A 366 -7.99 16.89 42.25
C LYS A 366 -8.11 15.51 41.60
N VAL A 367 -7.28 15.26 40.57
CA VAL A 367 -7.27 13.99 39.82
C VAL A 367 -7.01 12.79 40.74
N ASP A 368 -6.21 12.99 41.79
CA ASP A 368 -5.86 11.96 42.78
C ASP A 368 -7.03 11.49 43.66
N GLN A 369 -8.16 12.18 43.63
CA GLN A 369 -9.37 11.87 44.39
C GLN A 369 -10.44 11.11 43.58
N LEU A 370 -10.16 10.84 42.29
CA LEU A 370 -11.08 10.12 41.41
C LEU A 370 -11.01 8.61 41.62
N SER A 371 -12.16 7.94 41.62
CA SER A 371 -12.28 6.48 41.75
C SER A 371 -12.09 5.77 40.40
N SER A 372 -11.35 4.66 40.40
CA SER A 372 -11.21 3.77 39.23
C SER A 372 -12.29 2.68 39.15
N GLU A 373 -13.18 2.56 40.14
CA GLU A 373 -14.24 1.54 40.16
C GLU A 373 -15.20 1.62 38.95
N PRO A 374 -15.69 2.81 38.53
CA PRO A 374 -16.58 2.90 37.36
C PRO A 374 -15.91 2.42 36.07
N ARG A 375 -14.59 2.63 35.96
CA ARG A 375 -13.79 2.12 34.84
C ARG A 375 -13.76 0.59 34.87
N HIS A 376 -13.42 -0.03 36.00
CA HIS A 376 -13.34 -1.49 36.11
C HIS A 376 -14.68 -2.17 35.80
N ALA A 377 -15.80 -1.64 36.31
CA ALA A 377 -17.13 -2.18 36.03
C ALA A 377 -17.46 -2.18 34.53
N LEU A 378 -17.02 -1.16 33.79
CA LEU A 378 -17.21 -1.08 32.35
C LEU A 378 -16.27 -2.05 31.60
N GLU A 379 -15.03 -2.21 32.07
CA GLU A 379 -14.08 -3.16 31.51
C GLU A 379 -14.56 -4.61 31.65
N GLU A 380 -15.15 -4.99 32.79
CA GLU A 380 -15.73 -6.32 33.00
C GLU A 380 -16.83 -6.66 31.98
N LEU A 381 -17.64 -5.66 31.60
CA LEU A 381 -18.69 -5.83 30.59
C LEU A 381 -18.15 -5.90 29.16
N LEU A 382 -17.07 -5.17 28.86
CA LEU A 382 -16.55 -5.02 27.49
C LEU A 382 -15.47 -6.04 27.13
N ARG A 383 -14.63 -6.49 28.07
CA ARG A 383 -13.55 -7.47 27.85
C ARG A 383 -13.98 -8.85 27.30
N PRO A 384 -15.23 -9.32 27.48
CA PRO A 384 -15.71 -10.51 26.79
C PRO A 384 -15.95 -10.28 25.29
N LEU A 385 -16.18 -9.04 24.85
CA LEU A 385 -16.61 -8.72 23.50
C LEU A 385 -15.56 -8.00 22.65
N ILE A 386 -14.67 -7.24 23.30
CA ILE A 386 -13.69 -6.37 22.64
C ILE A 386 -12.30 -6.65 23.18
N CYS A 387 -11.36 -6.93 22.29
CA CYS A 387 -9.93 -6.91 22.56
C CYS A 387 -9.33 -5.65 21.91
N ARG A 388 -8.65 -4.80 22.67
CA ARG A 388 -8.02 -3.59 22.13
C ARG A 388 -6.63 -3.38 22.73
N THR A 389 -5.65 -3.56 21.87
CA THR A 389 -4.24 -3.36 22.18
C THR A 389 -3.76 -2.00 21.64
N GLU A 390 -3.09 -1.21 22.45
CA GLU A 390 -2.51 0.09 22.06
C GLU A 390 -1.03 0.17 22.50
N ARG A 391 -0.21 0.89 21.73
CA ARG A 391 1.23 1.04 22.00
C ARG A 391 1.48 1.74 23.34
N SER A 392 0.66 2.74 23.67
CA SER A 392 0.72 3.52 24.92
C SER A 392 0.42 2.70 26.18
N GLN A 393 -0.31 1.59 26.05
CA GLN A 393 -0.72 0.74 27.17
C GLN A 393 0.31 -0.35 27.50
N ILE A 394 1.26 -0.61 26.60
CA ILE A 394 2.20 -1.73 26.67
C ILE A 394 3.66 -1.25 26.81
N ALA A 395 4.02 -0.16 26.14
CA ALA A 395 5.35 0.42 26.24
C ALA A 395 5.30 1.67 27.14
N GLY A 396 5.88 1.59 28.34
CA GLY A 396 6.09 2.75 29.19
C GLY A 396 6.84 3.85 28.42
N LYS A 397 6.24 5.06 28.36
CA LYS A 397 6.72 6.25 27.62
C LYS A 397 6.89 6.04 26.11
N GLY A 398 5.77 5.81 25.40
CA GLY A 398 5.71 5.61 23.95
C GLY A 398 5.58 6.87 23.06
N ASP A 399 5.83 8.09 23.53
CA ASP A 399 5.51 9.33 22.78
C ASP A 399 6.66 9.87 21.87
N GLY A 400 7.75 9.11 21.70
CA GLY A 400 8.97 9.62 21.06
C GLY A 400 9.16 9.33 19.56
N LEU A 401 8.23 8.63 18.89
CA LEU A 401 8.40 8.18 17.50
C LEU A 401 7.93 9.19 16.45
N THR A 402 6.97 10.04 16.77
CA THR A 402 6.44 11.06 15.86
C THR A 402 6.95 12.43 16.28
N ALA A 403 7.25 13.29 15.32
CA ALA A 403 7.60 14.69 15.57
C ALA A 403 6.84 15.62 14.63
N ASP A 404 6.41 16.74 15.19
CA ASP A 404 5.72 17.80 14.50
C ASP A 404 6.70 18.71 13.78
N PHE A 405 6.44 18.96 12.50
CA PHE A 405 7.20 19.88 11.66
C PHE A 405 6.23 20.80 10.91
N GLU A 406 6.07 22.01 11.41
CA GLU A 406 5.30 23.03 10.72
C GLU A 406 6.08 23.57 9.52
N ILE A 407 5.47 23.53 8.34
CA ILE A 407 6.01 24.19 7.16
C ILE A 407 5.39 25.58 7.12
N ASP A 408 6.16 26.57 7.55
CA ASP A 408 5.75 27.97 7.46
C ASP A 408 5.73 28.41 5.98
N CYS A 409 4.52 28.65 5.47
CA CYS A 409 4.31 29.09 4.09
C CYS A 409 4.26 30.62 3.97
N THR A 410 4.39 31.37 5.06
CA THR A 410 4.20 32.84 5.07
C THR A 410 5.26 33.57 4.26
N ALA A 411 6.52 33.16 4.40
CA ALA A 411 7.65 33.70 3.66
C ALA A 411 7.53 33.47 2.14
N GLU A 412 6.67 32.52 1.72
CA GLU A 412 6.47 32.21 0.31
C GLU A 412 5.42 33.07 -0.35
N VAL A 413 4.54 33.77 0.37
CA VAL A 413 3.42 34.53 -0.21
C VAL A 413 3.91 35.59 -1.20
N SER A 414 3.28 35.64 -2.37
CA SER A 414 3.63 36.48 -3.51
C SER A 414 2.41 37.23 -4.08
N PRO A 415 2.61 38.31 -4.84
CA PRO A 415 1.50 39.04 -5.50
C PRO A 415 0.68 38.17 -6.46
N ASP A 416 1.28 37.16 -7.08
CA ASP A 416 0.58 36.26 -8.01
C ASP A 416 -0.44 35.36 -7.30
N ASP A 417 -0.22 35.05 -6.01
CA ASP A 417 -1.17 34.28 -5.20
C ASP A 417 -2.45 35.06 -4.97
N VAL A 418 -2.31 36.35 -4.61
CA VAL A 418 -3.45 37.25 -4.40
C VAL A 418 -4.21 37.47 -5.70
N ARG A 419 -3.50 37.66 -6.83
CA ARG A 419 -4.11 37.76 -8.16
C ARG A 419 -4.87 36.49 -8.52
N ALA A 420 -4.29 35.31 -8.28
CA ALA A 420 -4.95 34.03 -8.53
C ALA A 420 -6.27 33.91 -7.76
N TYR A 421 -6.28 34.29 -6.47
CA TYR A 421 -7.50 34.28 -5.67
C TYR A 421 -8.55 35.29 -6.18
N ILE A 422 -8.15 36.53 -6.49
CA ILE A 422 -9.05 37.56 -7.03
C ILE A 422 -9.70 37.08 -8.34
N GLU A 423 -8.91 36.52 -9.26
CA GLU A 423 -9.41 36.00 -10.54
C GLU A 423 -10.39 34.83 -10.33
N LEU A 424 -10.10 33.95 -9.36
CA LEU A 424 -10.97 32.83 -9.01
C LEU A 424 -12.30 33.28 -8.38
N ASP A 425 -12.27 34.26 -7.46
CA ASP A 425 -13.47 34.83 -6.83
C ASP A 425 -14.35 35.54 -7.87
N GLN A 426 -13.76 36.34 -8.75
CA GLN A 426 -14.48 36.99 -9.86
C GLN A 426 -15.15 35.95 -10.78
N LEU A 427 -14.44 34.85 -11.09
CA LEU A 427 -15.02 33.75 -11.86
C LEU A 427 -16.21 33.12 -11.13
N SER A 428 -16.13 32.90 -9.81
CA SER A 428 -17.24 32.32 -9.05
C SER A 428 -18.49 33.21 -9.06
N LYS A 429 -18.33 34.54 -8.90
CA LYS A 429 -19.44 35.50 -8.93
C LYS A 429 -20.17 35.49 -10.27
N GLN A 430 -19.42 35.39 -11.37
CA GLN A 430 -20.02 35.29 -12.71
C GLN A 430 -20.74 33.96 -12.93
N LEU A 431 -20.17 32.85 -12.44
CA LEU A 431 -20.80 31.53 -12.52
C LEU A 431 -22.09 31.46 -11.69
N GLU A 432 -22.12 32.09 -10.52
CA GLU A 432 -23.32 32.20 -9.69
C GLU A 432 -24.44 32.96 -10.41
N GLN A 433 -24.10 34.10 -11.02
CA GLN A 433 -25.05 34.94 -11.75
C GLN A 433 -25.60 34.25 -13.02
N LYS A 434 -24.74 33.55 -13.78
CA LYS A 434 -25.08 33.04 -15.11
C LYS A 434 -25.46 31.56 -15.16
N ALA A 435 -25.00 30.74 -14.22
CA ALA A 435 -25.20 29.29 -14.23
C ALA A 435 -26.02 28.75 -13.05
N GLN A 436 -26.49 29.62 -12.14
CA GLN A 436 -27.27 29.26 -10.94
C GLN A 436 -26.62 28.19 -10.06
N ILE A 437 -25.30 28.24 -9.89
CA ILE A 437 -24.56 27.33 -9.00
C ILE A 437 -23.91 28.16 -7.91
N ARG A 438 -24.15 27.83 -6.64
CA ARG A 438 -23.40 28.40 -5.51
C ARG A 438 -22.01 27.77 -5.46
N VAL A 439 -20.97 28.59 -5.62
CA VAL A 439 -19.57 28.13 -5.64
C VAL A 439 -18.64 29.00 -4.79
N SER A 440 -19.04 30.24 -4.49
CA SER A 440 -18.25 31.24 -3.75
C SER A 440 -17.74 30.74 -2.39
N GLY A 441 -18.57 30.04 -1.62
CA GLY A 441 -18.20 29.52 -0.30
C GLY A 441 -17.03 28.54 -0.27
N GLN A 442 -16.68 27.92 -1.40
CA GLN A 442 -15.62 26.92 -1.50
C GLN A 442 -14.35 27.43 -2.21
N MET A 443 -14.34 28.69 -2.68
CA MET A 443 -13.23 29.21 -3.50
C MET A 443 -11.94 29.38 -2.72
N MET A 444 -12.03 29.72 -1.43
CA MET A 444 -10.84 29.81 -0.58
C MET A 444 -10.15 28.45 -0.44
N ASP A 445 -10.92 27.39 -0.18
CA ASP A 445 -10.37 26.03 -0.08
C ASP A 445 -9.84 25.53 -1.42
N PHE A 446 -10.51 25.89 -2.51
CA PHE A 446 -10.07 25.57 -3.87
C PHE A 446 -8.72 26.22 -4.19
N PHE A 447 -8.54 27.50 -3.83
CA PHE A 447 -7.29 28.25 -3.98
C PHE A 447 -6.16 27.69 -3.11
N LYS A 448 -6.43 27.45 -1.82
CA LYS A 448 -5.45 26.85 -0.89
C LYS A 448 -4.98 25.48 -1.38
N SER A 449 -5.87 24.73 -2.04
CA SER A 449 -5.60 23.35 -2.44
C SER A 449 -4.65 23.21 -3.64
N ALA A 450 -4.74 24.07 -4.65
CA ALA A 450 -3.97 23.85 -5.89
C ALA A 450 -3.45 25.13 -6.56
N ALA A 451 -2.19 25.07 -7.02
CA ALA A 451 -1.64 25.96 -8.04
C ALA A 451 -2.30 25.70 -9.41
N TRP A 452 -2.56 26.77 -10.16
CA TRP A 452 -3.26 26.71 -11.45
C TRP A 452 -4.52 25.81 -11.41
N PRO A 453 -5.47 26.11 -10.51
CA PRO A 453 -6.49 25.14 -10.12
C PRO A 453 -7.41 24.72 -11.27
N LEU A 454 -7.62 25.57 -12.28
CA LEU A 454 -8.38 25.20 -13.48
C LEU A 454 -7.67 24.13 -14.30
N SER A 455 -6.34 24.12 -14.36
CA SER A 455 -5.61 23.09 -15.12
C SER A 455 -5.78 21.67 -14.55
N PHE A 456 -6.15 21.53 -13.28
CA PHE A 456 -6.26 20.23 -12.59
C PHE A 456 -7.68 19.87 -12.16
N SER A 457 -8.68 20.68 -12.52
CA SER A 457 -10.09 20.51 -12.14
C SER A 457 -10.85 19.40 -12.88
N THR A 458 -10.14 18.41 -13.44
CA THR A 458 -10.77 17.34 -14.23
C THR A 458 -11.77 16.53 -13.38
N GLY A 459 -12.99 16.30 -13.86
CA GLY A 459 -14.02 15.55 -13.12
C GLY A 459 -14.68 16.34 -11.97
N TYR A 460 -14.44 17.65 -11.87
CA TYR A 460 -15.22 18.53 -11.00
C TYR A 460 -16.39 19.14 -11.78
N LYS A 461 -17.51 19.40 -11.10
CA LYS A 461 -18.67 20.10 -11.67
C LYS A 461 -18.30 21.45 -12.29
N LEU A 462 -17.32 22.15 -11.71
CA LEU A 462 -16.76 23.39 -12.25
C LEU A 462 -16.29 23.25 -13.70
N GLN A 463 -15.63 22.13 -14.04
CA GLN A 463 -15.17 21.86 -15.40
C GLN A 463 -16.34 21.71 -16.38
N GLU A 464 -17.38 20.96 -16.00
CA GLU A 464 -18.57 20.75 -16.83
C GLU A 464 -19.27 22.08 -17.14
N VAL A 465 -19.38 22.93 -16.13
CA VAL A 465 -20.02 24.25 -16.24
C VAL A 465 -19.20 25.15 -17.16
N LEU A 466 -17.88 25.24 -16.96
CA LEU A 466 -17.00 26.02 -17.83
C LEU A 466 -17.06 25.50 -19.29
N GLN A 467 -17.15 24.20 -19.49
CA GLN A 467 -17.27 23.59 -20.82
C GLN A 467 -18.63 23.89 -21.47
N ARG A 468 -19.72 23.94 -20.70
CA ARG A 468 -21.05 24.37 -21.19
C ARG A 468 -21.07 25.85 -21.53
N CYS A 469 -20.51 26.71 -20.67
CA CYS A 469 -20.37 28.14 -20.94
C CYS A 469 -19.55 28.41 -22.22
N TYR A 470 -18.55 27.57 -22.49
CA TYR A 470 -17.80 27.61 -23.74
C TYR A 470 -18.66 27.24 -24.96
N GLN A 471 -19.45 26.17 -24.86
CA GLN A 471 -20.32 25.71 -25.96
C GLN A 471 -21.49 26.66 -26.25
N ALA A 472 -21.98 27.36 -25.23
CA ALA A 472 -23.09 28.32 -25.33
C ALA A 472 -22.68 29.73 -25.81
N GLU A 473 -21.45 29.90 -26.33
CA GLU A 473 -20.88 31.18 -26.80
C GLU A 473 -20.99 32.37 -25.83
N ASN A 474 -20.96 32.13 -24.51
CA ASN A 474 -21.01 33.21 -23.52
C ASN A 474 -19.66 33.97 -23.48
N ARG A 475 -19.50 34.94 -24.39
CA ARG A 475 -18.21 35.57 -24.74
C ARG A 475 -17.47 36.20 -23.57
N ASP A 476 -18.16 36.69 -22.54
CA ASP A 476 -17.52 37.43 -21.44
C ASP A 476 -16.79 36.52 -20.45
N VAL A 477 -17.44 35.45 -19.98
CA VAL A 477 -16.84 34.46 -19.06
C VAL A 477 -15.64 33.79 -19.74
N TYR A 478 -15.79 33.47 -21.03
CA TYR A 478 -14.72 32.86 -21.82
C TYR A 478 -13.50 33.78 -21.99
N ARG A 479 -13.70 35.06 -22.33
CA ARG A 479 -12.59 36.01 -22.51
C ARG A 479 -11.78 36.20 -21.23
N GLN A 480 -12.45 36.25 -20.07
CA GLN A 480 -11.79 36.37 -18.78
C GLN A 480 -10.99 35.11 -18.43
N VAL A 481 -11.65 33.94 -18.49
CA VAL A 481 -11.02 32.66 -18.16
C VAL A 481 -9.82 32.38 -19.07
N ARG A 482 -9.92 32.63 -20.38
CA ARG A 482 -8.83 32.35 -21.33
C ARG A 482 -7.62 33.29 -21.15
N ARG A 483 -7.84 34.52 -20.66
CA ARG A 483 -6.77 35.51 -20.46
C ARG A 483 -6.03 35.34 -19.14
N SER A 484 -6.62 34.62 -18.19
CA SER A 484 -5.98 34.33 -16.90
C SER A 484 -4.64 33.61 -17.09
N LYS A 485 -3.57 34.20 -16.55
CA LYS A 485 -2.23 33.58 -16.50
C LYS A 485 -1.97 32.85 -15.18
N THR A 486 -2.79 33.13 -14.16
CA THR A 486 -2.62 32.63 -12.79
C THR A 486 -3.48 31.38 -12.53
N LEU A 487 -4.58 31.19 -13.26
CA LEU A 487 -5.46 30.03 -13.10
C LEU A 487 -5.09 28.83 -14.00
N TRP A 488 -4.33 29.07 -15.08
CA TRP A 488 -3.93 28.05 -16.06
C TRP A 488 -2.43 27.82 -16.08
N LEU A 489 -2.03 26.54 -16.13
CA LEU A 489 -0.63 26.15 -16.26
C LEU A 489 -0.05 26.68 -17.59
N PRO A 490 1.08 27.42 -17.57
CA PRO A 490 1.71 27.96 -18.78
C PRO A 490 2.42 26.84 -19.57
N ARG A 491 1.65 26.14 -20.41
CA ARG A 491 2.12 24.93 -21.12
C ARG A 491 3.29 25.15 -22.05
N GLU A 492 3.39 26.32 -22.69
CA GLU A 492 4.53 26.66 -23.57
C GLU A 492 5.84 26.68 -22.80
N ARG A 493 5.81 27.18 -21.55
CA ARG A 493 6.99 27.18 -20.66
C ARG A 493 7.26 25.81 -20.05
N VAL A 494 6.24 24.99 -19.87
CA VAL A 494 6.43 23.57 -19.52
C VAL A 494 7.10 22.84 -20.68
N ALA A 495 6.63 23.03 -21.91
CA ALA A 495 7.16 22.43 -23.13
C ALA A 495 8.68 22.70 -23.29
N SER A 496 9.12 23.90 -22.97
CA SER A 496 10.53 24.32 -23.06
C SER A 496 11.35 24.17 -21.77
N TYR A 497 10.81 23.51 -20.73
CA TYR A 497 11.45 23.38 -19.40
C TYR A 497 11.83 24.72 -18.74
N GLN A 498 11.12 25.80 -19.05
CA GLN A 498 11.39 27.16 -18.55
C GLN A 498 10.60 27.56 -17.31
N LEU A 499 9.55 26.81 -16.92
CA LEU A 499 8.75 27.11 -15.75
C LEU A 499 9.48 26.64 -14.49
N ASN A 500 9.75 27.52 -13.54
CA ASN A 500 10.28 27.11 -12.23
C ASN A 500 9.15 27.05 -11.21
N VAL A 501 8.56 25.87 -11.02
CA VAL A 501 7.37 25.72 -10.15
C VAL A 501 7.70 25.95 -8.67
N ALA A 502 8.97 25.81 -8.26
CA ALA A 502 9.39 26.08 -6.88
C ALA A 502 9.37 27.59 -6.54
N LEU A 503 9.36 28.47 -7.55
CA LEU A 503 9.35 29.93 -7.38
C LEU A 503 8.07 30.58 -7.94
N GLU A 504 7.52 30.03 -9.02
CA GLU A 504 6.50 30.70 -9.84
C GLU A 504 5.10 30.08 -9.75
N ALA A 505 4.94 28.91 -9.12
CA ALA A 505 3.62 28.30 -8.97
C ALA A 505 2.75 29.18 -8.06
N PRO A 506 1.55 29.63 -8.46
CA PRO A 506 0.71 30.56 -7.69
C PRO A 506 -0.02 29.87 -6.52
N ASN A 507 0.76 29.24 -5.64
CA ASN A 507 0.30 28.67 -4.38
C ASN A 507 1.49 28.62 -3.39
N PRO A 508 1.42 29.34 -2.25
CA PRO A 508 2.53 29.42 -1.29
C PRO A 508 2.84 28.08 -0.64
N SER A 509 1.82 27.29 -0.28
CA SER A 509 2.02 25.95 0.30
C SER A 509 2.76 25.01 -0.65
N PHE A 510 2.49 25.13 -1.96
CA PHE A 510 3.15 24.30 -2.97
C PHE A 510 4.61 24.69 -3.12
N ARG A 511 4.92 25.99 -3.15
CA ARG A 511 6.31 26.49 -3.20
C ARG A 511 7.09 26.09 -1.95
N ALA A 512 6.51 26.26 -0.76
CA ALA A 512 7.13 25.88 0.51
C ALA A 512 7.46 24.39 0.56
N LEU A 513 6.50 23.54 0.21
CA LEU A 513 6.69 22.09 0.17
C LEU A 513 7.68 21.67 -0.92
N THR A 514 7.63 22.29 -2.10
CA THR A 514 8.60 22.01 -3.19
C THR A 514 10.01 22.39 -2.75
N LYS A 515 10.19 23.54 -2.08
CA LYS A 515 11.47 23.92 -1.50
C LYS A 515 11.92 22.90 -0.47
N HIS A 516 11.06 22.49 0.47
CA HIS A 516 11.37 21.46 1.46
C HIS A 516 11.83 20.14 0.81
N LEU A 517 11.08 19.63 -0.17
CA LEU A 517 11.36 18.35 -0.85
C LEU A 517 12.64 18.37 -1.69
N PHE A 518 13.00 19.53 -2.27
CA PHE A 518 14.19 19.68 -3.10
C PHE A 518 15.27 20.55 -2.43
N THR A 519 15.23 20.73 -1.10
CA THR A 519 16.28 21.45 -0.37
C THR A 519 17.56 20.63 -0.46
N SER A 520 18.67 21.30 -0.77
CA SER A 520 19.99 20.69 -0.75
C SER A 520 20.92 21.51 0.13
N THR A 521 21.75 20.80 0.90
CA THR A 521 22.90 21.35 1.60
C THR A 521 24.10 21.56 0.65
N ARG A 522 23.99 21.13 -0.61
CA ARG A 522 25.04 21.15 -1.65
C ARG A 522 24.51 21.64 -3.00
N LYS A 523 25.38 21.60 -4.02
CA LYS A 523 25.08 22.05 -5.39
C LYS A 523 23.95 21.28 -6.10
N ASN A 524 23.69 20.03 -5.73
CA ASN A 524 22.71 19.15 -6.38
C ASN A 524 21.69 18.65 -5.34
N GLY A 525 20.41 18.56 -5.69
CA GLY A 525 19.37 18.11 -4.76
C GLY A 525 18.93 16.65 -4.92
N PRO A 526 17.90 16.24 -4.16
CA PRO A 526 17.36 14.88 -4.16
C PRO A 526 16.87 14.38 -5.53
N GLU A 527 16.64 15.27 -6.51
CA GLU A 527 16.30 14.89 -7.87
C GLU A 527 17.37 14.01 -8.56
N MET A 528 18.61 14.03 -8.05
CA MET A 528 19.73 13.24 -8.55
C MET A 528 19.81 11.83 -7.94
N LEU A 529 19.01 11.55 -6.90
CA LEU A 529 18.94 10.24 -6.28
C LEU A 529 18.08 9.29 -7.12
N LEU A 530 18.59 8.08 -7.34
CA LEU A 530 17.85 7.01 -8.01
C LEU A 530 17.20 6.05 -6.99
N TRP A 531 17.71 6.02 -5.77
CA TRP A 531 17.14 5.29 -4.64
C TRP A 531 17.26 6.08 -3.33
N VAL A 532 16.50 5.65 -2.33
CA VAL A 532 16.63 6.11 -0.95
C VAL A 532 17.94 5.53 -0.35
N PRO A 533 18.75 6.35 0.33
CA PRO A 533 19.97 5.88 0.99
C PRO A 533 19.70 4.70 1.93
N PRO A 534 20.62 3.72 2.02
CA PRO A 534 20.47 2.58 2.91
C PRO A 534 20.55 3.02 4.38
N THR A 535 19.86 2.29 5.24
CA THR A 535 19.81 2.54 6.68
C THR A 535 21.14 2.24 7.36
N ARG A 536 21.84 1.19 6.91
CA ARG A 536 23.14 0.75 7.44
C ARG A 536 24.15 0.66 6.28
N PRO A 537 24.73 1.78 5.82
CA PRO A 537 25.72 1.74 4.77
C PRO A 537 27.02 1.06 5.25
N HIS A 538 27.72 0.37 4.36
CA HIS A 538 29.02 -0.27 4.65
C HIS A 538 30.16 0.74 4.84
N TYR A 539 30.01 1.94 4.28
CA TYR A 539 30.96 3.06 4.35
C TYR A 539 30.18 4.39 4.23
N PRO A 540 30.73 5.53 4.68
CA PRO A 540 30.10 6.83 4.49
C PRO A 540 29.77 7.12 3.02
N LEU A 541 28.54 7.56 2.75
CA LEU A 541 28.05 7.79 1.38
C LEU A 541 28.76 8.99 0.73
N ALA A 542 28.94 8.90 -0.58
CA ALA A 542 29.70 9.87 -1.38
C ALA A 542 28.87 10.40 -2.56
N GLY A 543 29.48 11.26 -3.39
CA GLY A 543 28.85 11.75 -4.62
C GLY A 543 27.54 12.51 -4.38
N PHE A 544 26.49 12.15 -5.13
CA PHE A 544 25.15 12.73 -5.00
C PHE A 544 24.43 12.34 -3.70
N TYR A 545 24.88 11.31 -2.99
CA TYR A 545 24.23 10.82 -1.76
C TYR A 545 24.76 11.50 -0.49
N SER A 546 25.95 12.11 -0.58
CA SER A 546 26.57 12.79 0.55
C SER A 546 25.78 14.04 0.97
N GLY A 547 25.38 14.10 2.24
CA GLY A 547 24.48 15.12 2.79
C GLY A 547 22.99 14.81 2.65
N HIS A 548 22.64 13.64 2.10
CA HIS A 548 21.27 13.15 1.94
C HIS A 548 21.01 11.86 2.72
N GLU A 549 21.84 11.48 3.69
CA GLU A 549 21.77 10.22 4.44
C GLU A 549 20.40 10.01 5.12
N ASN A 550 19.78 11.10 5.55
CA ASN A 550 18.46 11.10 6.18
C ASN A 550 17.27 11.20 5.19
N PHE A 551 17.54 11.24 3.88
CA PHE A 551 16.49 11.29 2.85
C PHE A 551 15.49 10.15 3.02
N THR A 552 14.24 10.45 2.71
CA THR A 552 13.09 9.58 2.92
C THR A 552 12.05 9.91 1.87
N LYS A 553 11.19 8.95 1.55
CA LYS A 553 9.98 9.19 0.77
C LYS A 553 8.95 9.97 1.58
N THR A 554 8.03 10.60 0.86
CA THR A 554 6.97 11.44 1.42
C THR A 554 5.58 10.98 0.97
N LEU A 555 4.66 10.82 1.93
CA LEU A 555 3.27 10.49 1.69
C LEU A 555 2.39 11.74 1.90
N VAL A 556 1.64 12.15 0.89
CA VAL A 556 0.82 13.37 0.91
C VAL A 556 -0.66 13.02 0.88
N PHE A 557 -1.40 13.49 1.88
CA PHE A 557 -2.85 13.34 1.97
C PHE A 557 -3.59 14.66 1.72
N SER A 558 -4.55 14.64 0.82
CA SER A 558 -5.44 15.78 0.54
C SER A 558 -6.92 15.38 0.60
N ALA A 559 -7.78 16.34 0.94
CA ALA A 559 -9.22 16.20 0.81
C ALA A 559 -9.70 16.32 -0.66
N TRP A 560 -8.89 16.92 -1.54
CA TRP A 560 -9.29 17.31 -2.90
C TRP A 560 -8.60 16.47 -3.97
N ALA A 561 -9.38 15.83 -4.85
CA ALA A 561 -8.88 14.98 -5.95
C ALA A 561 -8.01 15.69 -7.00
N MET A 562 -7.98 17.04 -7.03
CA MET A 562 -7.10 17.78 -7.94
C MET A 562 -5.66 17.87 -7.42
N VAL A 563 -5.46 17.78 -6.10
CA VAL A 563 -4.14 17.93 -5.48
C VAL A 563 -3.21 16.79 -5.86
N PRO A 564 -3.61 15.51 -5.79
CA PRO A 564 -2.75 14.42 -6.26
C PRO A 564 -2.31 14.59 -7.72
N ARG A 565 -3.20 15.07 -8.60
CA ARG A 565 -2.85 15.33 -10.01
C ARG A 565 -1.83 16.45 -10.15
N MET A 566 -2.09 17.58 -9.51
CA MET A 566 -1.20 18.74 -9.53
C MET A 566 0.18 18.35 -8.98
N MET A 567 0.23 17.80 -7.76
CA MET A 567 1.47 17.43 -7.07
C MET A 567 2.27 16.43 -7.90
N SER A 568 1.62 15.37 -8.39
CA SER A 568 2.30 14.32 -9.18
C SER A 568 2.93 14.86 -10.47
N GLY A 569 2.18 15.69 -11.20
CA GLY A 569 2.65 16.28 -12.45
C GLY A 569 3.71 17.34 -12.25
N LEU A 570 3.50 18.30 -11.34
CA LEU A 570 4.39 19.45 -11.15
C LEU A 570 5.70 19.07 -10.46
N LEU A 571 5.67 18.22 -9.41
CA LEU A 571 6.90 17.78 -8.73
C LEU A 571 7.75 16.91 -9.64
N SER A 572 7.13 16.06 -10.46
CA SER A 572 7.85 15.28 -11.47
C SER A 572 8.46 16.15 -12.56
N TYR A 573 7.74 17.17 -13.03
CA TYR A 573 8.29 18.16 -13.95
C TYR A 573 9.48 18.91 -13.33
N GLU A 574 9.38 19.34 -12.08
CA GLU A 574 10.44 20.07 -11.38
C GLU A 574 11.70 19.19 -11.20
N ALA A 575 11.52 17.92 -10.85
CA ALA A 575 12.62 16.96 -10.75
C ALA A 575 13.35 16.82 -12.10
N GLU A 576 12.63 16.66 -13.21
CA GLU A 576 13.25 16.58 -14.54
C GLU A 576 13.96 17.88 -14.93
N ARG A 577 13.33 19.04 -14.69
CA ARG A 577 13.91 20.35 -14.98
C ARG A 577 15.24 20.53 -14.25
N ARG A 578 15.28 20.19 -12.95
CA ARG A 578 16.49 20.24 -12.12
C ARG A 578 17.54 19.22 -12.55
N ALA A 579 17.14 17.99 -12.88
CA ALA A 579 18.05 16.93 -13.33
C ALA A 579 18.65 17.22 -14.72
N LEU A 580 17.90 17.85 -15.64
CA LEU A 580 18.41 18.21 -16.97
C LEU A 580 19.29 19.47 -16.94
N GLY A 581 18.98 20.44 -16.08
CA GLY A 581 19.73 21.70 -15.97
C GLY A 581 19.87 22.39 -17.31
N LYS A 582 21.10 22.78 -17.71
CA LYS A 582 21.38 23.46 -18.99
C LYS A 582 20.94 22.67 -20.23
N ARG A 583 20.84 21.33 -20.14
CA ARG A 583 20.42 20.49 -21.28
C ARG A 583 18.93 20.61 -21.58
N ALA A 584 18.13 21.09 -20.63
CA ALA A 584 16.70 21.25 -20.79
C ALA A 584 16.35 22.13 -22.02
N ALA A 585 17.21 23.10 -22.37
CA ALA A 585 17.06 23.95 -23.55
C ALA A 585 17.12 23.22 -24.90
N LYS A 586 17.60 21.96 -24.94
CA LYS A 586 17.73 21.15 -26.16
C LYS A 586 16.62 20.11 -26.30
N LEU A 587 15.67 20.05 -25.36
CA LEU A 587 14.64 19.03 -25.29
C LEU A 587 13.27 19.69 -25.19
N GLU A 588 12.26 19.02 -25.75
CA GLU A 588 10.86 19.39 -25.58
C GLU A 588 10.20 18.45 -24.57
N TYR A 589 9.41 19.00 -23.63
CA TYR A 589 8.71 18.20 -22.62
C TYR A 589 7.52 17.45 -23.21
N PHE A 590 6.78 18.09 -24.12
CA PHE A 590 5.65 17.50 -24.85
C PHE A 590 6.12 17.20 -26.29
N PRO A 591 6.45 15.95 -26.65
CA PRO A 591 6.87 15.66 -28.02
C PRO A 591 5.75 15.99 -29.01
N THR A 592 6.10 16.65 -30.11
CA THR A 592 5.16 17.07 -31.15
C THR A 592 4.51 15.84 -31.80
N ARG A 593 3.17 15.73 -31.71
CA ARG A 593 2.40 14.67 -32.36
C ARG A 593 2.45 14.84 -33.88
N GLY A 594 3.26 14.05 -34.57
CA GLY A 594 3.03 13.80 -35.99
C GLY A 594 1.73 12.99 -36.15
N ARG A 595 0.85 13.41 -37.07
CA ARG A 595 -0.34 12.64 -37.45
C ARG A 595 0.09 11.24 -37.92
N GLY A 596 -0.44 10.20 -37.30
CA GLY A 596 -0.20 8.80 -37.65
C GLY A 596 0.67 8.06 -36.62
N ASP A 597 0.09 7.02 -36.04
CA ASP A 597 0.62 6.02 -35.11
C ASP A 597 0.81 6.43 -33.64
N ASP A 598 -0.16 5.97 -32.84
CA ASP A 598 -0.10 5.84 -31.39
C ASP A 598 1.03 4.86 -30.99
N TYR A 599 1.66 5.14 -29.85
CA TYR A 599 2.65 4.31 -29.13
C TYR A 599 4.11 4.21 -29.64
N THR A 600 4.41 4.30 -30.94
CA THR A 600 5.77 3.97 -31.47
C THR A 600 6.81 5.10 -31.43
N ARG A 601 6.41 6.36 -31.22
CA ARG A 601 7.36 7.50 -31.23
C ARG A 601 7.97 7.86 -29.88
N THR A 602 7.27 7.57 -28.77
CA THR A 602 7.86 7.78 -27.43
C THR A 602 8.98 6.78 -27.17
N SER A 603 8.86 5.56 -27.71
CA SER A 603 9.94 4.56 -27.74
C SER A 603 11.10 4.99 -28.63
N GLN A 604 10.87 5.55 -29.83
CA GLN A 604 11.94 6.04 -30.71
C GLN A 604 12.78 7.20 -30.11
N HIS A 605 12.15 8.12 -29.37
CA HIS A 605 12.87 9.19 -28.65
C HIS A 605 13.67 8.67 -27.44
N GLN A 606 13.20 7.60 -26.78
CA GLN A 606 13.94 6.91 -25.73
C GLN A 606 15.09 6.06 -26.29
N GLU A 607 14.90 5.41 -27.44
CA GLU A 607 15.92 4.59 -28.13
C GLU A 607 17.12 5.42 -28.61
N THR A 608 16.89 6.63 -29.13
CA THR A 608 17.96 7.54 -29.56
C THR A 608 18.83 8.08 -28.41
N HIS A 609 18.42 7.93 -27.15
CA HIS A 609 19.13 8.47 -25.99
C HIS A 609 19.57 7.45 -24.92
N ARG A 610 19.31 6.14 -25.11
CA ARG A 610 19.82 5.09 -24.22
C ARG A 610 21.34 5.21 -24.08
N LEU A 611 21.82 5.34 -22.84
CA LEU A 611 23.24 5.38 -22.52
C LEU A 611 23.89 4.00 -22.67
N PHE A 612 23.15 2.95 -22.30
CA PHE A 612 23.64 1.58 -22.27
C PHE A 612 22.91 0.76 -23.33
N ARG A 613 23.65 0.29 -24.34
CA ARG A 613 23.14 -0.53 -25.44
C ARG A 613 23.96 -1.81 -25.55
N LEU A 614 23.35 -2.95 -25.21
CA LEU A 614 23.99 -4.27 -25.27
C LEU A 614 24.32 -4.72 -26.71
N GLU A 615 23.58 -4.19 -27.68
CA GLU A 615 23.80 -4.41 -29.12
C GLU A 615 25.06 -3.71 -29.65
N SER A 616 25.67 -2.79 -28.89
CA SER A 616 26.89 -2.10 -29.32
C SER A 616 28.09 -3.06 -29.40
N CYS A 617 29.13 -2.68 -30.16
CA CYS A 617 30.34 -3.49 -30.29
C CYS A 617 31.25 -3.45 -29.05
N ASP A 618 30.98 -2.60 -28.05
CA ASP A 618 31.82 -2.44 -26.87
C ASP A 618 31.45 -3.46 -25.77
N LEU A 619 32.35 -4.41 -25.52
CA LEU A 619 32.15 -5.45 -24.50
C LEU A 619 32.25 -4.91 -23.07
N ALA A 620 32.80 -3.71 -22.83
CA ALA A 620 32.97 -3.17 -21.48
C ALA A 620 31.64 -3.04 -20.71
N ILE A 621 30.53 -2.74 -21.41
CA ILE A 621 29.19 -2.60 -20.79
C ILE A 621 28.74 -3.90 -20.11
N TRP A 622 29.14 -5.05 -20.67
CA TRP A 622 28.77 -6.36 -20.12
C TRP A 622 29.44 -6.64 -18.76
N SER A 623 30.50 -5.92 -18.39
CA SER A 623 31.08 -6.01 -17.05
C SER A 623 30.09 -5.61 -15.94
N LEU A 624 29.06 -4.82 -16.27
CA LEU A 624 27.97 -4.44 -15.36
C LEU A 624 27.01 -5.61 -15.09
N LEU A 625 26.91 -6.56 -16.02
CA LEU A 625 25.99 -7.69 -16.00
C LEU A 625 26.65 -8.96 -15.47
N TYR A 626 27.97 -9.09 -15.57
CA TYR A 626 28.70 -10.28 -15.15
C TYR A 626 28.86 -10.34 -13.61
N PRO A 627 28.24 -11.31 -12.91
CA PRO A 627 28.37 -11.47 -11.47
C PRO A 627 29.67 -12.22 -11.14
N SER A 628 30.81 -11.53 -11.19
CA SER A 628 32.10 -12.17 -10.93
C SER A 628 32.18 -12.74 -9.51
N LYS A 629 32.53 -14.03 -9.40
CA LYS A 629 32.60 -14.75 -8.12
C LYS A 629 33.83 -14.33 -7.31
N MET A 630 34.94 -14.09 -7.99
CA MET A 630 36.17 -13.55 -7.43
C MET A 630 35.93 -12.17 -6.81
N LEU A 631 35.26 -11.28 -7.54
CA LEU A 631 34.91 -9.96 -7.00
C LEU A 631 33.94 -10.11 -5.81
N ALA A 632 32.91 -10.97 -5.94
CA ALA A 632 31.92 -11.18 -4.90
C ALA A 632 32.50 -11.69 -3.56
N LYS A 633 33.58 -12.47 -3.59
CA LYS A 633 34.26 -12.96 -2.38
C LYS A 633 34.95 -11.89 -1.54
N LEU A 634 35.23 -10.71 -2.10
CA LEU A 634 35.82 -9.61 -1.34
C LEU A 634 34.77 -9.00 -0.40
N PRO A 635 34.93 -9.12 0.92
CA PRO A 635 33.95 -8.63 1.88
C PRO A 635 33.86 -7.10 1.82
N LEU A 636 32.68 -6.61 2.18
CA LEU A 636 32.44 -5.22 2.52
C LEU A 636 32.23 -5.22 4.04
N ASP A 637 33.30 -4.94 4.79
CA ASP A 637 33.20 -4.89 6.24
C ASP A 637 32.41 -3.66 6.66
N VAL A 638 31.50 -3.84 7.62
CA VAL A 638 30.81 -2.72 8.28
C VAL A 638 31.82 -2.08 9.24
N GLY A 639 32.50 -1.03 8.80
CA GLY A 639 33.51 -0.34 9.59
C GLY A 639 33.78 1.05 9.03
N GLY A 640 34.13 2.01 9.89
CA GLY A 640 34.22 3.44 9.59
C GLY A 640 35.29 3.87 8.55
N ALA A 641 35.84 2.95 7.76
CA ALA A 641 36.72 3.30 6.64
C ALA A 641 35.95 4.06 5.56
N SER A 642 36.58 5.07 4.97
CA SER A 642 35.99 5.81 3.86
C SER A 642 35.98 4.96 2.58
N LEU A 643 35.06 5.28 1.66
CA LEU A 643 35.00 4.63 0.35
C LEU A 643 36.34 4.74 -0.39
N GLU A 644 37.03 5.87 -0.29
CA GLU A 644 38.34 6.08 -0.94
C GLU A 644 39.41 5.14 -0.38
N SER A 645 39.43 4.93 0.93
CA SER A 645 40.37 4.00 1.58
C SER A 645 40.13 2.55 1.13
N LEU A 646 38.85 2.14 1.06
CA LEU A 646 38.47 0.82 0.57
C LEU A 646 38.88 0.62 -0.89
N ILE A 647 38.63 1.61 -1.76
CA ILE A 647 39.02 1.56 -3.17
C ILE A 647 40.55 1.50 -3.31
N ALA A 648 41.31 2.31 -2.56
CA ALA A 648 42.78 2.29 -2.60
C ALA A 648 43.37 0.93 -2.19
N SER A 649 42.79 0.30 -1.16
CA SER A 649 43.16 -1.06 -0.74
C SER A 649 42.89 -2.07 -1.87
N ARG A 650 41.70 -2.02 -2.48
CA ARG A 650 41.32 -2.92 -3.57
C ARG A 650 42.14 -2.70 -4.84
N ILE A 651 42.57 -1.48 -5.15
CA ILE A 651 43.51 -1.20 -6.26
C ILE A 651 44.80 -1.97 -6.07
N THR A 652 45.39 -1.91 -4.87
CA THR A 652 46.65 -2.62 -4.56
C THR A 652 46.47 -4.13 -4.69
N HIS A 653 45.34 -4.65 -4.20
CA HIS A 653 44.97 -6.05 -4.35
C HIS A 653 44.86 -6.47 -5.82
N PHE A 654 44.11 -5.75 -6.66
CA PHE A 654 43.92 -6.10 -8.07
C PHE A 654 45.20 -5.90 -8.89
N LYS A 655 46.08 -4.95 -8.55
CA LYS A 655 47.41 -4.86 -9.18
C LYS A 655 48.21 -6.16 -8.99
N SER A 656 48.16 -6.74 -7.79
CA SER A 656 48.85 -8.01 -7.53
C SER A 656 48.21 -9.19 -8.27
N LEU A 657 46.87 -9.27 -8.31
CA LEU A 657 46.13 -10.34 -8.98
C LEU A 657 46.25 -10.29 -10.51
N LEU A 658 46.35 -9.11 -11.10
CA LEU A 658 46.47 -8.94 -12.54
C LEU A 658 47.91 -9.10 -13.06
N ALA A 659 48.93 -9.01 -12.20
CA ALA A 659 50.33 -9.10 -12.61
C ALA A 659 50.66 -10.37 -13.43
N PRO A 660 50.14 -11.58 -13.09
CA PRO A 660 50.34 -12.78 -13.91
C PRO A 660 49.69 -12.72 -15.30
N LEU A 661 48.62 -11.94 -15.47
CA LEU A 661 47.87 -11.81 -16.73
C LEU A 661 48.48 -10.78 -17.69
N GLY A 662 49.36 -9.89 -17.20
CA GLY A 662 49.94 -8.79 -17.98
C GLY A 662 51.07 -9.19 -18.94
N ALA A 663 51.65 -10.38 -18.82
CA ALA A 663 52.81 -10.79 -19.61
C ALA A 663 52.43 -11.23 -21.04
N GLY A 664 52.85 -10.46 -22.06
CA GLY A 664 53.03 -11.01 -23.42
C GLY A 664 52.00 -10.68 -24.51
N HIS A 665 51.22 -9.60 -24.42
CA HIS A 665 50.12 -9.34 -25.38
C HIS A 665 50.46 -8.26 -26.42
N ALA A 666 50.69 -8.67 -27.68
CA ALA A 666 50.90 -7.76 -28.82
C ALA A 666 49.60 -7.59 -29.65
N GLY A 667 48.98 -6.41 -29.60
CA GLY A 667 47.79 -6.09 -30.42
C GLY A 667 47.18 -4.72 -30.11
N THR A 668 46.55 -4.07 -31.10
CA THR A 668 46.26 -2.61 -31.08
C THR A 668 44.80 -2.18 -31.29
N ARG A 669 43.78 -3.05 -31.35
CA ARG A 669 42.47 -2.59 -31.88
C ARG A 669 41.36 -2.22 -30.90
N ASN A 670 41.26 -2.78 -29.68
CA ASN A 670 40.30 -2.27 -28.67
C ASN A 670 40.64 -2.73 -27.24
N GLN A 671 41.21 -1.85 -26.43
CA GLN A 671 41.59 -2.16 -25.04
C GLN A 671 40.38 -2.33 -24.10
N ASN A 672 39.18 -1.87 -24.50
CA ASN A 672 37.98 -1.92 -23.65
C ASN A 672 37.51 -3.34 -23.32
N HIS A 673 37.92 -4.36 -24.08
CA HIS A 673 37.56 -5.75 -23.80
C HIS A 673 38.09 -6.24 -22.44
N TRP A 674 39.21 -5.68 -21.97
CA TRP A 674 39.80 -6.01 -20.67
C TRP A 674 38.84 -5.77 -19.50
N TYR A 675 37.96 -4.77 -19.59
CA TYR A 675 37.04 -4.42 -18.48
C TYR A 675 35.99 -5.50 -18.18
N LEU A 676 35.57 -6.29 -19.18
CA LEU A 676 34.75 -7.49 -18.98
C LEU A 676 35.63 -8.72 -18.75
N LEU A 677 36.68 -8.90 -19.56
CA LEU A 677 37.36 -10.19 -19.64
C LEU A 677 38.33 -10.42 -18.49
N ALA A 678 38.90 -9.36 -17.88
CA ALA A 678 39.75 -9.51 -16.71
C ALA A 678 39.06 -10.21 -15.52
N PRO A 679 37.85 -9.81 -15.07
CA PRO A 679 37.16 -10.54 -14.01
C PRO A 679 36.76 -11.96 -14.43
N MET A 680 36.42 -12.19 -15.70
CA MET A 680 36.13 -13.55 -16.21
C MET A 680 37.37 -14.45 -16.23
N LEU A 681 38.55 -13.93 -16.59
CA LEU A 681 39.81 -14.66 -16.56
C LEU A 681 40.20 -15.03 -15.12
N LEU A 682 40.06 -14.08 -14.19
CA LEU A 682 40.26 -14.36 -12.76
C LEU A 682 39.30 -15.45 -12.28
N ASP A 683 38.02 -15.41 -12.71
CA ASP A 683 37.07 -16.45 -12.36
C ASP A 683 37.42 -17.80 -12.99
N GLN A 684 37.90 -17.87 -14.25
CA GLN A 684 38.36 -19.13 -14.84
C GLN A 684 39.54 -19.75 -14.09
N CYS A 685 40.46 -18.92 -13.56
CA CYS A 685 41.60 -19.41 -12.77
C CYS A 685 41.18 -20.03 -11.42
N HIS A 686 40.05 -19.59 -10.84
CA HIS A 686 39.66 -19.94 -9.47
C HIS A 686 38.34 -20.71 -9.34
N PHE A 687 37.48 -20.69 -10.37
CA PHE A 687 36.12 -21.22 -10.39
C PHE A 687 35.80 -21.86 -11.75
N SER A 688 36.18 -23.12 -11.93
CA SER A 688 35.89 -23.87 -13.15
C SER A 688 34.38 -23.93 -13.44
N GLY A 689 33.98 -23.66 -14.69
CA GLY A 689 32.59 -23.71 -15.14
C GLY A 689 31.78 -22.44 -14.88
N TRP A 690 32.28 -21.46 -14.12
CA TRP A 690 31.53 -20.25 -13.77
C TRP A 690 31.24 -19.36 -14.98
N CYS A 691 32.24 -19.16 -15.84
CA CYS A 691 32.10 -18.35 -17.06
C CYS A 691 31.21 -19.05 -18.09
N GLU A 692 31.39 -20.36 -18.26
CA GLU A 692 30.62 -21.17 -19.19
C GLU A 692 29.14 -21.21 -18.80
N ALA A 693 28.83 -21.33 -17.50
CA ALA A 693 27.46 -21.27 -16.98
C ALA A 693 26.79 -19.91 -17.24
N TRP A 694 27.52 -18.81 -17.07
CA TRP A 694 26.99 -17.47 -17.37
C TRP A 694 26.73 -17.28 -18.86
N LEU A 695 27.65 -17.74 -19.73
CA LEU A 695 27.52 -17.64 -21.18
C LEU A 695 26.41 -18.53 -21.75
N ALA A 696 26.04 -19.59 -21.04
CA ALA A 696 24.88 -20.43 -21.36
C ALA A 696 23.53 -19.84 -20.90
N SER A 697 23.53 -18.67 -20.27
CA SER A 697 22.30 -17.99 -19.81
C SER A 697 21.44 -17.50 -20.97
N GLU A 698 20.11 -17.67 -20.85
CA GLU A 698 19.13 -17.16 -21.82
C GLU A 698 19.12 -15.63 -21.95
N GLU A 699 19.63 -14.91 -20.94
CA GLU A 699 19.75 -13.44 -20.94
C GLU A 699 20.79 -12.91 -21.95
N ILE A 700 21.67 -13.79 -22.47
CA ILE A 700 22.75 -13.41 -23.37
C ILE A 700 22.46 -13.99 -24.76
N ALA A 701 22.43 -13.12 -25.77
CA ALA A 701 22.24 -13.57 -27.15
C ALA A 701 23.36 -14.57 -27.55
N PRO A 702 23.03 -15.70 -28.21
CA PRO A 702 24.02 -16.74 -28.55
C PRO A 702 25.24 -16.21 -29.31
N GLU A 703 25.02 -15.33 -30.30
CA GLU A 703 26.09 -14.70 -31.08
C GLU A 703 27.06 -13.90 -30.19
N ARG A 704 26.53 -13.24 -29.16
CA ARG A 704 27.33 -12.47 -28.21
C ARG A 704 28.09 -13.36 -27.23
N ALA A 705 27.45 -14.44 -26.77
CA ALA A 705 28.09 -15.42 -25.91
C ALA A 705 29.28 -16.08 -26.63
N GLU A 706 29.11 -16.48 -27.90
CA GLU A 706 30.19 -16.99 -28.75
C GLU A 706 31.33 -15.97 -28.93
N GLU A 707 30.97 -14.69 -29.13
CA GLU A 707 31.94 -13.62 -29.29
C GLU A 707 32.83 -13.43 -28.03
N ILE A 708 32.20 -13.47 -26.85
CA ILE A 708 32.88 -13.35 -25.55
C ILE A 708 33.74 -14.59 -25.30
N GLN A 709 33.20 -15.79 -25.49
CA GLN A 709 33.93 -17.05 -25.32
C GLN A 709 35.17 -17.13 -26.21
N LYS A 710 35.06 -16.72 -27.48
CA LYS A 710 36.18 -16.71 -28.43
C LYS A 710 37.35 -15.84 -27.95
N ARG A 711 37.06 -14.69 -27.34
CA ARG A 711 38.09 -13.78 -26.79
C ARG A 711 38.64 -14.29 -25.46
N LEU A 712 37.79 -14.86 -24.61
CA LEU A 712 38.20 -15.46 -23.34
C LEU A 712 39.19 -16.61 -23.58
N ASN A 713 38.95 -17.44 -24.59
CA ASN A 713 39.83 -18.56 -24.96
C ASN A 713 41.12 -18.12 -25.69
N ASN A 714 41.22 -16.87 -26.14
CA ASN A 714 42.37 -16.39 -26.90
C ASN A 714 42.78 -14.98 -26.42
N THR A 715 43.53 -14.95 -25.32
CA THR A 715 43.97 -13.72 -24.65
C THR A 715 44.82 -12.81 -25.55
N ASN A 716 45.45 -13.34 -26.60
CA ASN A 716 46.17 -12.55 -27.61
C ASN A 716 45.26 -11.54 -28.35
N LEU A 717 43.94 -11.76 -28.35
CA LEU A 717 42.96 -10.86 -28.96
C LEU A 717 42.59 -9.64 -28.09
N LEU A 718 43.07 -9.58 -26.84
CA LEU A 718 42.75 -8.52 -25.87
C LEU A 718 43.56 -7.23 -26.09
N GLY A 719 44.74 -7.34 -26.70
CA GLY A 719 45.68 -6.22 -26.83
C GLY A 719 46.31 -5.81 -25.49
N VAL A 720 46.91 -4.62 -25.45
CA VAL A 720 47.60 -4.09 -24.26
C VAL A 720 46.61 -3.86 -23.12
N MET A 721 46.96 -4.33 -21.92
CA MET A 721 46.17 -4.14 -20.70
C MET A 721 46.14 -2.64 -20.30
N PRO A 722 44.96 -2.05 -20.03
CA PRO A 722 44.85 -0.67 -19.57
C PRO A 722 45.50 -0.44 -18.19
N ASP A 723 46.17 0.71 -18.02
CA ASP A 723 46.80 1.10 -16.74
C ASP A 723 45.77 1.36 -15.63
N ASP A 724 44.56 1.75 -15.99
CA ASP A 724 43.42 2.05 -15.10
C ASP A 724 42.56 0.81 -14.80
N LEU A 725 42.84 -0.35 -15.38
CA LEU A 725 42.09 -1.59 -15.14
C LEU A 725 42.03 -2.00 -13.65
N PRO A 726 43.12 -1.96 -12.86
CA PRO A 726 43.05 -2.27 -11.43
C PRO A 726 42.13 -1.32 -10.66
N GLU A 727 42.07 -0.04 -11.06
CA GLU A 727 41.14 0.94 -10.51
C GLU A 727 39.71 0.61 -10.87
N TYR A 728 39.45 0.25 -12.13
CA TYR A 728 38.12 -0.18 -12.53
C TYR A 728 37.64 -1.40 -11.73
N LEU A 729 38.47 -2.44 -11.59
CA LEU A 729 38.08 -3.64 -10.84
C LEU A 729 37.84 -3.34 -9.36
N ALA A 730 38.59 -2.41 -8.77
CA ALA A 730 38.32 -1.91 -7.43
C ALA A 730 36.92 -1.31 -7.33
N TRP A 731 36.55 -0.39 -8.23
CA TRP A 731 35.20 0.16 -8.28
C TRP A 731 34.14 -0.89 -8.59
N LEU A 732 34.38 -1.77 -9.57
CA LEU A 732 33.46 -2.81 -10.01
C LEU A 732 33.15 -3.80 -8.88
N SER A 733 34.15 -4.15 -8.08
CA SER A 733 33.97 -5.03 -6.93
C SER A 733 33.11 -4.43 -5.81
N VAL A 734 32.92 -3.11 -5.77
CA VAL A 734 32.09 -2.40 -4.78
C VAL A 734 30.73 -2.00 -5.36
N GLY A 735 30.70 -1.52 -6.62
CA GLY A 735 29.56 -0.87 -7.23
C GLY A 735 28.93 -1.61 -8.42
N SER A 736 29.42 -2.79 -8.81
CA SER A 736 28.77 -3.56 -9.89
C SER A 736 27.36 -4.01 -9.48
N PRO A 737 26.30 -3.69 -10.24
CA PRO A 737 24.96 -4.17 -9.93
C PRO A 737 24.87 -5.69 -9.86
N ALA A 738 25.56 -6.40 -10.76
CA ALA A 738 25.56 -7.87 -10.78
C ALA A 738 26.28 -8.47 -9.56
N VAL A 739 27.45 -7.94 -9.19
CA VAL A 739 28.19 -8.41 -8.01
C VAL A 739 27.41 -8.09 -6.73
N CYS A 740 26.82 -6.89 -6.64
CA CYS A 740 26.02 -6.50 -5.48
C CYS A 740 24.77 -7.35 -5.32
N ALA A 741 24.03 -7.59 -6.40
CA ALA A 741 22.86 -8.46 -6.40
C ALA A 741 23.22 -9.89 -6.01
N TYR A 742 24.30 -10.44 -6.56
CA TYR A 742 24.77 -11.79 -6.24
C TYR A 742 25.14 -11.91 -4.75
N ARG A 743 25.92 -10.98 -4.19
CA ARG A 743 26.21 -10.96 -2.75
C ARG A 743 24.94 -10.88 -1.90
N ALA A 744 23.99 -10.01 -2.26
CA ALA A 744 22.74 -9.86 -1.51
C ALA A 744 21.88 -11.15 -1.54
N LEU A 745 21.89 -11.89 -2.66
CA LEU A 745 21.23 -13.21 -2.77
C LEU A 745 21.91 -14.29 -1.90
N LEU A 746 23.23 -14.20 -1.70
CA LEU A 746 23.95 -15.11 -0.80
C LEU A 746 23.68 -14.83 0.68
N VAL A 747 23.35 -13.59 1.04
CA VAL A 747 23.00 -13.23 2.43
C VAL A 747 21.58 -13.66 2.78
N SER A 748 20.67 -13.69 1.79
CA SER A 748 19.26 -14.05 2.00
C SER A 748 19.00 -15.56 2.01
N GLY A 749 19.96 -16.40 1.64
CA GLY A 749 19.81 -17.86 1.61
C GLY A 749 21.10 -18.60 1.24
N ARG A 750 21.06 -19.93 1.17
CA ARG A 750 22.20 -20.71 0.69
C ARG A 750 22.43 -20.47 -0.80
N GLU A 751 23.69 -20.56 -1.24
CA GLU A 751 24.02 -20.50 -2.68
C GLU A 751 23.17 -21.53 -3.44
N SER A 752 22.48 -21.08 -4.47
CA SER A 752 21.68 -21.92 -5.37
C SER A 752 22.17 -21.75 -6.81
N ASP A 753 21.98 -22.78 -7.63
CA ASP A 753 22.46 -22.82 -9.02
C ASP A 753 21.90 -21.68 -9.88
N GLY A 754 20.76 -21.08 -9.50
CA GLY A 754 20.12 -19.96 -10.22
C GLY A 754 20.62 -18.56 -9.85
N HIS A 755 21.38 -18.38 -8.76
CA HIS A 755 21.75 -17.04 -8.26
C HIS A 755 22.57 -16.22 -9.27
N GLN A 756 23.37 -16.87 -10.11
CA GLN A 756 24.18 -16.21 -11.13
C GLN A 756 23.29 -15.54 -12.20
N GLN A 757 22.28 -16.25 -12.70
CA GLN A 757 21.34 -15.75 -13.70
C GLN A 757 20.44 -14.66 -13.10
N GLN A 758 19.94 -14.90 -11.90
CA GLN A 758 19.12 -13.94 -11.14
C GLN A 758 19.85 -12.62 -10.88
N ALA A 759 21.13 -12.66 -10.51
CA ALA A 759 21.94 -11.46 -10.33
C ALA A 759 22.13 -10.69 -11.65
N THR A 760 22.28 -11.41 -12.77
CA THR A 760 22.36 -10.83 -14.11
C THR A 760 21.05 -10.13 -14.48
N GLN A 761 19.89 -10.74 -14.20
CA GLN A 761 18.56 -10.17 -14.43
C GLN A 761 18.31 -8.89 -13.62
N VAL A 762 18.74 -8.89 -12.35
CA VAL A 762 18.70 -7.68 -11.50
C VAL A 762 19.59 -6.58 -12.10
N ALA A 763 20.83 -6.91 -12.50
CA ALA A 763 21.74 -5.95 -13.11
C ALA A 763 21.19 -5.35 -14.41
N HIS A 764 20.54 -6.17 -15.25
CA HIS A 764 19.85 -5.71 -16.45
C HIS A 764 18.72 -4.72 -16.11
N SER A 765 17.95 -5.01 -15.05
CA SER A 765 16.92 -4.10 -14.55
C SER A 765 17.50 -2.74 -14.10
N PHE A 766 18.69 -2.72 -13.49
CA PHE A 766 19.40 -1.47 -13.20
C PHE A 766 19.85 -0.73 -14.45
N MET A 767 20.31 -1.41 -15.49
CA MET A 767 20.64 -0.75 -16.77
C MET A 767 19.41 -0.03 -17.34
N THR A 768 18.22 -0.64 -17.25
CA THR A 768 16.95 0.02 -17.62
C THR A 768 16.69 1.27 -16.78
N LEU A 769 16.91 1.22 -15.46
CA LEU A 769 16.79 2.38 -14.56
C LEU A 769 17.73 3.53 -15.00
N PHE A 770 19.00 3.24 -15.30
CA PHE A 770 19.96 4.26 -15.73
C PHE A 770 19.70 4.80 -17.15
N ASN A 771 19.01 4.03 -17.99
CA ASN A 771 18.52 4.48 -19.30
C ASN A 771 17.30 5.41 -19.21
N THR A 772 16.69 5.58 -18.03
CA THR A 772 15.65 6.61 -17.83
C THR A 772 16.22 8.02 -17.94
N LEU A 773 15.36 9.03 -18.14
CA LEU A 773 15.79 10.43 -18.26
C LEU A 773 16.61 10.91 -17.06
N ASN A 774 16.18 10.57 -15.85
CA ASN A 774 16.87 10.96 -14.61
C ASN A 774 18.14 10.15 -14.38
N GLY A 775 18.11 8.83 -14.63
CA GLY A 775 19.31 7.99 -14.56
C GLY A 775 20.40 8.49 -15.51
N SER A 776 20.01 8.80 -16.74
CA SER A 776 20.93 9.31 -17.74
C SER A 776 21.43 10.71 -17.41
N ALA A 777 20.60 11.55 -16.79
CA ALA A 777 21.02 12.86 -16.30
C ALA A 777 22.03 12.76 -15.15
N ALA A 778 21.86 11.81 -14.23
CA ALA A 778 22.81 11.52 -13.15
C ALA A 778 24.18 11.11 -13.70
N ILE A 779 24.21 10.10 -14.57
CA ILE A 779 25.46 9.61 -15.17
C ILE A 779 26.19 10.69 -15.97
N ARG A 780 25.47 11.51 -16.75
CA ARG A 780 26.10 12.57 -17.55
C ARG A 780 26.64 13.75 -16.73
N ARG A 781 26.26 13.88 -15.46
CA ARG A 781 26.78 14.90 -14.53
C ARG A 781 27.98 14.42 -13.73
N MET A 782 28.34 13.14 -13.84
CA MET A 782 29.54 12.59 -13.25
C MET A 782 30.78 12.99 -14.05
N PRO A 783 31.96 13.05 -13.40
CA PRO A 783 33.18 13.53 -14.04
C PRO A 783 33.78 12.53 -15.03
N ASP A 784 33.42 11.24 -14.97
CA ASP A 784 34.09 10.21 -15.76
C ASP A 784 33.71 10.28 -17.25
N ARG A 785 34.66 9.90 -18.10
CA ARG A 785 34.50 9.98 -19.56
C ARG A 785 33.57 8.90 -20.12
N GLN A 786 33.57 7.71 -19.51
CA GLN A 786 32.80 6.56 -19.99
C GLN A 786 31.58 6.31 -19.10
N HIS A 787 30.40 6.14 -19.70
CA HIS A 787 29.14 6.04 -18.97
C HIS A 787 29.02 4.80 -18.07
N TRP A 788 29.60 3.67 -18.46
CA TRP A 788 29.63 2.46 -17.64
C TRP A 788 30.50 2.62 -16.40
N TRP A 789 31.61 3.37 -16.49
CA TRP A 789 32.44 3.71 -15.34
C TRP A 789 31.66 4.55 -14.32
N SER A 790 31.00 5.60 -14.79
CA SER A 790 30.15 6.44 -13.94
C SER A 790 29.01 5.67 -13.29
N MET A 791 28.45 4.65 -13.96
CA MET A 791 27.41 3.81 -13.36
C MET A 791 27.93 3.01 -12.17
N VAL A 792 29.08 2.34 -12.32
CA VAL A 792 29.72 1.60 -11.22
C VAL A 792 30.04 2.54 -10.06
N ARG A 793 30.64 3.69 -10.36
CA ARG A 793 30.98 4.70 -9.36
C ARG A 793 29.73 5.23 -8.65
N TYR A 794 28.66 5.54 -9.37
CA TYR A 794 27.39 6.00 -8.78
C TYR A 794 26.81 4.96 -7.83
N CYS A 795 26.82 3.69 -8.22
CA CYS A 795 26.35 2.57 -7.41
C CYS A 795 27.20 2.39 -6.15
N ALA A 796 28.52 2.53 -6.24
CA ALA A 796 29.41 2.51 -5.08
C ALA A 796 29.17 3.73 -4.16
N GLU A 797 29.18 4.95 -4.69
CA GLU A 797 28.95 6.19 -3.92
C GLU A 797 27.59 6.20 -3.20
N GLY A 798 26.56 5.59 -3.81
CA GLY A 798 25.22 5.45 -3.25
C GLY A 798 24.97 4.20 -2.40
N GLY A 799 26.01 3.39 -2.14
CA GLY A 799 25.92 2.22 -1.26
C GLY A 799 24.98 1.11 -1.77
N LEU A 800 24.98 0.82 -3.08
CA LEU A 800 24.03 -0.11 -3.70
C LEU A 800 23.98 -1.49 -3.02
N GLN A 801 25.12 -2.02 -2.56
CA GLN A 801 25.16 -3.28 -1.81
C GLN A 801 24.19 -3.27 -0.63
N ALA A 802 24.31 -2.27 0.26
CA ALA A 802 23.49 -2.15 1.45
C ALA A 802 22.00 -1.92 1.11
N VAL A 803 21.71 -1.21 0.02
CA VAL A 803 20.33 -1.00 -0.47
C VAL A 803 19.68 -2.33 -0.86
N LEU A 804 20.42 -3.20 -1.58
CA LEU A 804 19.89 -4.50 -2.00
C LEU A 804 19.75 -5.46 -0.82
N GLU A 805 20.73 -5.52 0.09
CA GLU A 805 20.64 -6.35 1.30
C GLU A 805 19.42 -5.98 2.16
N GLU A 806 19.19 -4.68 2.34
CA GLU A 806 18.05 -4.15 3.06
C GLU A 806 16.72 -4.45 2.36
N TYR A 807 16.62 -4.21 1.06
CA TYR A 807 15.38 -4.44 0.32
C TYR A 807 15.04 -5.93 0.20
N PHE A 808 16.04 -6.80 0.00
CA PHE A 808 15.85 -8.24 -0.13
C PHE A 808 15.37 -8.83 1.19
N TYR A 809 15.92 -8.37 2.31
CA TYR A 809 15.40 -8.71 3.64
C TYR A 809 13.93 -8.31 3.81
N MET A 810 13.53 -7.11 3.37
CA MET A 810 12.13 -6.67 3.48
C MET A 810 11.17 -7.45 2.56
N LEU A 811 11.63 -7.85 1.37
CA LEU A 811 10.82 -8.60 0.39
C LEU A 811 10.59 -10.05 0.81
N ALA A 812 11.65 -10.73 1.25
CA ALA A 812 11.59 -12.14 1.62
C ALA A 812 12.54 -12.41 2.79
N PRO A 813 12.10 -12.16 4.04
CA PRO A 813 12.89 -12.52 5.22
C PRO A 813 13.27 -14.01 5.21
N GLU A 814 12.41 -14.90 4.73
CA GLU A 814 12.68 -16.35 4.68
C GLU A 814 13.43 -16.82 3.40
N GLY A 815 13.94 -15.91 2.55
CA GLY A 815 14.95 -16.26 1.52
C GLY A 815 14.44 -16.80 0.18
N ASN A 816 13.34 -16.29 -0.37
CA ASN A 816 12.89 -16.68 -1.73
C ASN A 816 13.49 -15.77 -2.82
N ALA A 817 14.59 -16.22 -3.43
CA ALA A 817 15.33 -15.47 -4.44
C ALA A 817 14.50 -15.11 -5.68
N GLU A 818 13.69 -16.03 -6.22
CA GLU A 818 12.87 -15.79 -7.40
C GLU A 818 11.87 -14.65 -7.19
N LYS A 819 11.16 -14.65 -6.06
CA LYS A 819 10.23 -13.56 -5.69
C LYS A 819 10.95 -12.22 -5.53
N VAL A 820 12.15 -12.24 -4.96
CA VAL A 820 12.95 -11.04 -4.77
C VAL A 820 13.32 -10.45 -6.13
N VAL A 821 13.80 -11.27 -7.04
CA VAL A 821 14.21 -10.86 -8.39
C VAL A 821 13.00 -10.35 -9.18
N GLU A 822 11.88 -11.07 -9.16
CA GLU A 822 10.63 -10.66 -9.79
C GLU A 822 10.17 -9.29 -9.26
N ALA A 823 10.14 -9.10 -7.94
CA ALA A 823 9.73 -7.84 -7.33
C ALA A 823 10.67 -6.68 -7.68
N VAL A 824 11.99 -6.91 -7.68
CA VAL A 824 12.99 -5.89 -8.07
C VAL A 824 12.81 -5.51 -9.54
N SER A 825 12.70 -6.49 -10.43
CA SER A 825 12.46 -6.26 -11.85
C SER A 825 11.17 -5.50 -12.08
N ASN A 826 10.05 -5.90 -11.45
CA ASN A 826 8.75 -5.22 -11.62
C ASN A 826 8.83 -3.75 -11.20
N VAL A 827 9.47 -3.44 -10.07
CA VAL A 827 9.57 -2.06 -9.60
C VAL A 827 10.51 -1.22 -10.47
N LEU A 828 11.67 -1.74 -10.88
CA LEU A 828 12.60 -1.01 -11.73
C LEU A 828 12.05 -0.77 -13.15
N HIS A 829 11.14 -1.62 -13.62
CA HIS A 829 10.44 -1.45 -14.90
C HIS A 829 9.11 -0.69 -14.79
N THR A 830 8.71 -0.25 -13.59
CA THR A 830 7.44 0.45 -13.41
C THR A 830 7.42 1.75 -14.21
N ARG A 831 6.50 1.82 -15.19
CA ARG A 831 6.41 2.94 -16.12
C ARG A 831 5.90 4.20 -15.43
N ALA A 832 6.47 5.34 -15.83
CA ALA A 832 5.95 6.65 -15.46
C ALA A 832 4.46 6.75 -15.81
N SER A 833 3.65 7.12 -14.85
CA SER A 833 2.25 7.44 -15.11
C SER A 833 2.11 8.84 -15.68
N SER A 834 0.90 9.26 -16.04
CA SER A 834 0.67 10.64 -16.45
C SER A 834 -0.66 11.19 -15.94
N VAL A 835 -0.73 12.52 -15.83
CA VAL A 835 -1.92 13.26 -15.40
C VAL A 835 -2.34 14.21 -16.51
N LYS A 836 -3.64 14.24 -16.82
CA LYS A 836 -4.19 15.15 -17.82
C LYS A 836 -4.17 16.58 -17.27
N VAL A 837 -3.67 17.51 -18.07
CA VAL A 837 -3.78 18.95 -17.81
C VAL A 837 -4.95 19.46 -18.63
N TRP A 838 -6.03 19.87 -17.99
CA TRP A 838 -7.20 20.37 -18.69
C TRP A 838 -6.98 21.80 -19.23
N LYS A 839 -7.66 22.12 -20.33
CA LYS A 839 -7.80 23.45 -20.92
C LYS A 839 -9.19 23.56 -21.54
N ALA A 840 -9.83 24.69 -21.36
CA ALA A 840 -11.17 24.92 -21.90
C ALA A 840 -11.14 25.00 -23.44
N GLY A 841 -12.11 24.37 -24.08
CA GLY A 841 -12.44 24.58 -25.49
C GLY A 841 -11.85 23.60 -26.51
N ASP A 842 -10.91 22.75 -26.11
CA ASP A 842 -10.27 21.77 -26.99
C ASP A 842 -10.59 20.34 -26.53
N LYS A 843 -11.59 19.70 -27.16
CA LYS A 843 -11.93 18.30 -26.88
C LYS A 843 -10.83 17.33 -27.34
N THR A 844 -9.93 17.77 -28.23
CA THR A 844 -8.84 16.97 -28.81
C THR A 844 -7.51 17.18 -28.11
N ASP A 845 -7.49 17.96 -27.02
CA ASP A 845 -6.28 18.20 -26.24
C ASP A 845 -6.00 17.04 -25.27
N HIS A 846 -4.85 16.41 -25.52
CA HIS A 846 -4.29 15.32 -24.73
C HIS A 846 -2.97 15.73 -24.09
N THR A 847 -2.86 16.97 -23.59
CA THR A 847 -1.68 17.39 -22.83
C THR A 847 -1.61 16.61 -21.50
N HIS A 848 -0.50 15.90 -21.28
CA HIS A 848 -0.27 15.08 -20.09
C HIS A 848 1.08 15.40 -19.44
N LEU A 849 1.11 15.60 -18.12
CA LEU A 849 2.35 15.66 -17.35
C LEU A 849 2.78 14.25 -16.94
N ARG A 850 4.06 13.94 -17.13
CA ARG A 850 4.70 12.69 -16.69
C ARG A 850 4.81 12.68 -15.17
N CYS A 851 4.50 11.55 -14.55
CA CYS A 851 4.46 11.32 -13.11
C CYS A 851 5.38 10.14 -12.79
N HIS A 852 6.59 10.45 -12.30
CA HIS A 852 7.65 9.45 -12.07
C HIS A 852 8.48 9.77 -10.81
N TYR A 853 8.63 11.04 -10.43
CA TYR A 853 9.16 11.41 -9.11
C TYR A 853 8.05 11.36 -8.06
N ALA A 854 6.89 11.92 -8.44
CA ALA A 854 5.67 11.95 -7.66
C ALA A 854 4.53 11.25 -8.43
N VAL A 855 3.74 10.42 -7.74
CA VAL A 855 2.64 9.63 -8.34
C VAL A 855 1.37 9.76 -7.50
N GLN A 856 0.21 9.72 -8.18
CA GLN A 856 -1.09 9.78 -7.54
C GLN A 856 -1.70 8.38 -7.36
N LEU A 857 -2.32 8.20 -6.21
CA LEU A 857 -3.08 7.00 -5.85
C LEU A 857 -4.58 7.34 -5.81
N GLY A 858 -5.35 6.86 -6.80
CA GLY A 858 -6.82 6.82 -6.72
C GLY A 858 -7.66 7.77 -7.60
N THR A 859 -7.46 7.83 -8.92
CA THR A 859 -8.40 8.55 -9.83
C THR A 859 -9.10 7.66 -10.88
N GLN A 860 -9.01 6.34 -10.76
CA GLN A 860 -9.66 5.39 -11.68
C GLN A 860 -10.70 4.58 -10.88
N SER A 861 -11.80 4.20 -11.54
CA SER A 861 -12.86 3.38 -10.96
C SER A 861 -12.25 2.13 -10.31
N ILE A 862 -12.30 2.06 -8.99
CA ILE A 862 -11.81 0.93 -8.17
C ILE A 862 -12.56 -0.39 -8.52
N SER A 863 -13.67 -0.29 -9.25
CA SER A 863 -14.44 -1.42 -9.77
C SER A 863 -13.77 -2.15 -10.96
N ASP A 864 -12.76 -1.56 -11.60
CA ASP A 864 -12.08 -2.14 -12.76
C ASP A 864 -10.81 -2.89 -12.34
N SER A 865 -10.64 -4.15 -12.79
CA SER A 865 -9.48 -4.99 -12.45
C SER A 865 -8.13 -4.32 -12.77
N LYS A 866 -8.03 -3.64 -13.92
CA LYS A 866 -6.84 -2.86 -14.31
C LYS A 866 -6.52 -1.71 -13.36
N GLY A 867 -7.55 -1.09 -12.77
CA GLY A 867 -7.36 -0.04 -11.77
C GLY A 867 -6.78 -0.59 -10.46
N GLN A 868 -7.13 -1.81 -10.10
CA GLN A 868 -6.65 -2.49 -8.88
C GLN A 868 -5.21 -2.96 -9.00
N GLU A 869 -4.86 -3.62 -10.11
CA GLU A 869 -3.47 -4.02 -10.40
C GLU A 869 -2.51 -2.83 -10.32
N ARG A 870 -2.95 -1.67 -10.82
CA ARG A 870 -2.19 -0.42 -10.75
C ARG A 870 -1.98 0.08 -9.31
N VAL A 871 -2.99 -0.02 -8.44
CA VAL A 871 -2.87 0.37 -7.02
C VAL A 871 -1.82 -0.50 -6.33
N VAL A 872 -1.84 -1.81 -6.58
CA VAL A 872 -0.85 -2.76 -6.05
C VAL A 872 0.56 -2.41 -6.55
N SER A 873 0.74 -2.25 -7.87
CA SER A 873 2.03 -1.90 -8.47
C SER A 873 2.60 -0.56 -7.97
N ILE A 874 1.76 0.48 -7.81
CA ILE A 874 2.20 1.78 -7.26
C ILE A 874 2.64 1.62 -5.80
N ARG A 875 1.91 0.84 -5.00
CA ARG A 875 2.27 0.57 -3.61
C ARG A 875 3.60 -0.16 -3.52
N GLU A 876 3.79 -1.23 -4.29
CA GLU A 876 5.06 -1.99 -4.32
C GLU A 876 6.22 -1.09 -4.71
N SER A 877 6.03 -0.27 -5.74
CA SER A 877 7.03 0.71 -6.18
C SER A 877 7.35 1.73 -5.08
N PHE A 878 6.34 2.23 -4.36
CA PHE A 878 6.55 3.16 -3.25
C PHE A 878 7.21 2.51 -2.02
N ASN A 879 6.97 1.22 -1.76
CA ASN A 879 7.66 0.48 -0.70
C ASN A 879 9.04 -0.04 -1.11
N SER A 880 9.47 0.11 -2.36
CA SER A 880 10.86 -0.12 -2.75
C SER A 880 11.78 1.06 -2.36
N PRO A 881 13.10 0.92 -2.40
CA PRO A 881 14.00 2.07 -2.26
C PRO A 881 13.98 3.00 -3.49
N PHE A 882 13.40 2.59 -4.63
CA PHE A 882 13.41 3.34 -5.90
C PHE A 882 12.23 4.30 -6.01
N ARG A 883 12.12 5.02 -7.13
CA ARG A 883 11.01 5.95 -7.37
C ARG A 883 9.66 5.21 -7.49
N PRO A 884 8.52 5.84 -7.14
CA PRO A 884 8.36 7.26 -6.78
C PRO A 884 8.82 7.58 -5.36
N PHE A 885 9.32 8.82 -5.17
CA PHE A 885 9.72 9.35 -3.86
C PHE A 885 8.60 10.13 -3.18
N VAL A 886 7.57 10.56 -3.93
CA VAL A 886 6.38 11.20 -3.37
C VAL A 886 5.14 10.45 -3.81
N LEU A 887 4.33 10.00 -2.86
CA LEU A 887 3.02 9.42 -3.14
C LEU A 887 1.94 10.38 -2.68
N THR A 888 0.98 10.65 -3.55
CA THR A 888 -0.12 11.59 -3.25
C THR A 888 -1.44 10.83 -3.28
N SER A 889 -2.29 11.01 -2.28
CA SER A 889 -3.58 10.33 -2.21
C SER A 889 -4.67 11.18 -1.56
N THR A 890 -5.92 10.80 -1.84
CA THR A 890 -7.10 11.29 -1.13
C THR A 890 -7.48 10.35 0.01
N SER A 891 -8.77 10.26 0.37
CA SER A 891 -9.30 9.26 1.31
C SER A 891 -9.05 7.80 0.90
N ILE A 892 -8.77 7.54 -0.38
CA ILE A 892 -8.51 6.19 -0.88
C ILE A 892 -7.26 5.58 -0.21
N GLY A 893 -6.18 6.35 -0.05
CA GLY A 893 -4.94 5.90 0.57
C GLY A 893 -4.91 6.01 2.09
N GLN A 894 -5.97 6.54 2.72
CA GLN A 894 -6.02 6.76 4.18
C GLN A 894 -6.21 5.45 4.96
N GLU A 895 -6.77 4.40 4.33
CA GLU A 895 -7.00 3.10 4.95
C GLU A 895 -6.56 1.91 4.09
N GLY A 896 -6.41 0.73 4.71
CA GLY A 896 -6.11 -0.53 4.03
C GLY A 896 -4.71 -0.74 3.41
N LEU A 897 -3.89 0.29 3.19
CA LEU A 897 -2.57 0.11 2.56
C LEU A 897 -1.41 0.47 3.49
N ASP A 898 -0.25 -0.17 3.27
CA ASP A 898 0.99 0.03 4.03
C ASP A 898 2.06 0.71 3.16
N PHE A 899 2.73 1.75 3.70
CA PHE A 899 3.71 2.59 2.97
C PHE A 899 5.00 2.88 3.77
N HIS A 900 5.42 1.98 4.66
CA HIS A 900 6.35 2.25 5.76
C HIS A 900 7.83 1.90 5.51
N TRP A 901 8.16 1.18 4.43
CA TRP A 901 9.50 0.60 4.27
C TRP A 901 10.59 1.67 4.08
N TYR A 902 10.31 2.69 3.27
CA TYR A 902 11.27 3.78 2.97
C TYR A 902 10.65 5.18 3.11
N CYS A 903 9.54 5.30 3.84
CA CYS A 903 8.88 6.56 4.13
C CYS A 903 8.91 6.82 5.63
N SER A 904 9.22 8.05 6.02
CA SER A 904 9.04 8.60 7.36
C SER A 904 8.29 9.92 7.36
N ASP A 905 8.00 10.50 6.19
CA ASP A 905 7.37 11.82 6.07
C ASP A 905 5.92 11.74 5.64
N ILE A 906 5.06 12.42 6.38
CA ILE A 906 3.63 12.49 6.08
C ILE A 906 3.21 13.95 6.01
N VAL A 907 2.72 14.35 4.84
CA VAL A 907 2.20 15.70 4.59
C VAL A 907 0.68 15.67 4.68
N HIS A 908 0.13 16.36 5.67
CA HIS A 908 -1.30 16.63 5.76
C HIS A 908 -1.61 17.92 4.98
N TRP A 909 -1.73 17.80 3.65
CA TRP A 909 -2.00 18.94 2.78
C TRP A 909 -3.31 19.65 3.14
N ASN A 910 -4.30 18.86 3.57
CA ASN A 910 -5.47 19.36 4.28
C ASN A 910 -5.59 18.59 5.61
N LEU A 911 -5.87 19.31 6.69
CA LEU A 911 -6.20 18.69 7.97
C LEU A 911 -7.48 17.85 7.81
N PRO A 912 -7.52 16.61 8.32
CA PRO A 912 -8.73 15.80 8.30
C PRO A 912 -9.88 16.46 9.08
N GLY A 913 -11.12 16.07 8.79
CA GLY A 913 -12.31 16.39 9.58
C GLY A 913 -12.17 15.92 11.03
N ASN A 914 -11.74 14.67 11.18
CA ASN A 914 -11.64 13.96 12.44
C ASN A 914 -10.15 13.82 12.87
N PRO A 915 -9.80 14.13 14.14
CA PRO A 915 -8.48 13.85 14.70
C PRO A 915 -8.03 12.39 14.50
N ILE A 916 -8.93 11.41 14.59
CA ILE A 916 -8.58 9.99 14.41
C ILE A 916 -8.06 9.70 13.00
N ASP A 917 -8.57 10.36 11.97
CA ASP A 917 -8.06 10.21 10.60
C ASP A 917 -6.59 10.67 10.50
N LEU A 918 -6.14 11.55 11.39
CA LEU A 918 -4.74 11.94 11.51
C LEU A 918 -3.88 10.74 11.94
N GLU A 919 -4.28 10.07 13.04
CA GLU A 919 -3.63 8.86 13.56
C GLU A 919 -3.66 7.72 12.53
N GLN A 920 -4.76 7.55 11.78
CA GLN A 920 -4.85 6.54 10.72
C GLN A 920 -3.92 6.81 9.53
N ARG A 921 -3.76 8.09 9.13
CA ARG A 921 -2.79 8.50 8.09
C ARG A 921 -1.36 8.23 8.55
N GLU A 922 -1.06 8.49 9.82
CA GLU A 922 0.24 8.19 10.43
C GLU A 922 0.51 6.70 10.56
N GLY A 923 -0.53 5.94 10.90
CA GLY A 923 -0.50 4.49 10.93
C GLY A 923 -0.20 3.84 9.57
N ARG A 924 -0.07 4.58 8.47
CA ARG A 924 0.44 4.05 7.19
C ARG A 924 1.95 3.86 7.18
N VAL A 925 2.65 4.62 8.02
CA VAL A 925 4.12 4.63 8.16
C VAL A 925 4.55 4.04 9.51
N ASN A 926 3.78 4.25 10.58
CA ASN A 926 4.03 3.63 11.88
C ASN A 926 3.60 2.14 11.89
N ARG A 927 4.48 1.27 11.39
CA ARG A 927 4.24 -0.16 11.16
C ARG A 927 5.45 -1.01 11.56
N TYR A 928 5.25 -2.33 11.58
CA TYR A 928 6.29 -3.34 11.82
C TYR A 928 7.54 -3.06 10.98
N GLN A 929 8.70 -2.95 11.62
CA GLN A 929 10.00 -2.68 10.99
C GLN A 929 9.98 -1.49 10.01
N SER A 930 9.22 -0.43 10.31
CA SER A 930 9.25 0.84 9.55
C SER A 930 10.68 1.38 9.39
N LEU A 931 10.89 2.26 8.41
CA LEU A 931 12.19 2.92 8.19
C LEU A 931 12.76 3.52 9.49
N VAL A 932 11.90 4.15 10.29
CA VAL A 932 12.29 4.76 11.57
C VAL A 932 12.78 3.73 12.57
N VAL A 933 12.06 2.62 12.71
CA VAL A 933 12.47 1.51 13.59
C VAL A 933 13.81 0.94 13.15
N ARG A 934 13.98 0.68 11.85
CA ARG A 934 15.21 0.10 11.31
C ARG A 934 16.40 1.04 11.52
N ARG A 935 16.22 2.35 11.32
CA ARG A 935 17.25 3.37 11.62
C ARG A 935 17.64 3.38 13.09
N ARG A 936 16.67 3.37 14.00
CA ARG A 936 16.93 3.36 15.45
C ARG A 936 17.65 2.09 15.92
N VAL A 937 17.22 0.92 15.46
CA VAL A 937 17.87 -0.36 15.78
C VAL A 937 19.30 -0.38 15.25
N ALA A 938 19.52 0.06 14.01
CA ALA A 938 20.86 0.13 13.42
C ALA A 938 21.77 1.11 14.17
N GLN A 939 21.26 2.26 14.60
CA GLN A 939 22.00 3.23 15.42
C GLN A 939 22.36 2.66 16.79
N ALA A 940 21.41 2.01 17.45
CA ALA A 940 21.61 1.47 18.80
C ALA A 940 22.64 0.35 18.86
N LEU A 941 22.72 -0.46 17.79
CA LEU A 941 23.63 -1.60 17.69
C LEU A 941 24.89 -1.28 16.88
N ALA A 942 25.12 -0.01 16.51
CA ALA A 942 26.28 0.38 15.71
C ALA A 942 27.62 0.06 16.41
N ASP A 943 27.68 0.25 17.73
CA ASP A 943 28.87 0.04 18.56
C ASP A 943 28.85 -1.32 19.30
N HIS A 944 27.98 -2.24 18.91
CA HIS A 944 27.86 -3.54 19.59
C HIS A 944 29.16 -4.37 19.41
N PRO A 945 29.72 -5.00 20.48
CA PRO A 945 31.02 -5.68 20.44
C PRO A 945 31.12 -6.79 19.38
N GLU A 946 30.00 -7.50 19.18
CA GLU A 946 29.79 -8.42 18.07
C GLU A 946 28.77 -7.79 17.14
N ALA A 947 29.21 -6.99 16.17
CA ALA A 947 28.33 -6.31 15.23
C ALA A 947 27.56 -7.38 14.41
N PRO A 948 26.23 -7.50 14.55
CA PRO A 948 25.49 -8.56 13.86
C PRO A 948 25.62 -8.42 12.34
N GLN A 949 25.91 -9.52 11.65
CA GLN A 949 25.98 -9.54 10.19
C GLN A 949 24.58 -9.79 9.60
N GLY A 950 24.14 -8.87 8.74
CA GLY A 950 22.82 -8.93 8.10
C GLY A 950 21.66 -8.47 9.00
N TRP A 951 20.50 -8.33 8.39
CA TRP A 951 19.31 -7.75 9.03
C TRP A 951 18.61 -8.69 10.02
N HIS A 952 18.62 -10.01 9.78
CA HIS A 952 18.06 -10.99 10.71
C HIS A 952 18.79 -10.98 12.05
N ALA A 953 20.11 -11.17 12.02
CA ALA A 953 20.93 -11.16 13.23
C ALA A 953 20.82 -9.83 13.99
N LEU A 954 20.66 -8.70 13.28
CA LEU A 954 20.45 -7.40 13.89
C LEU A 954 19.15 -7.35 14.71
N PHE A 955 18.04 -7.80 14.14
CA PHE A 955 16.74 -7.82 14.84
C PHE A 955 16.65 -8.91 15.91
N GLU A 956 17.31 -10.06 15.72
CA GLU A 956 17.42 -11.10 16.75
C GLU A 956 18.22 -10.60 17.95
N THR A 957 19.35 -9.92 17.71
CA THR A 957 20.16 -9.30 18.77
C THR A 957 19.36 -8.24 19.51
N ALA A 958 18.65 -7.36 18.79
CA ALA A 958 17.79 -6.35 19.38
C ALA A 958 16.62 -6.95 20.19
N ALA A 959 16.07 -8.10 19.76
CA ALA A 959 15.03 -8.82 20.46
C ALA A 959 15.54 -9.65 21.65
N GLY A 960 16.84 -9.98 21.69
CA GLY A 960 17.48 -10.68 22.80
C GLY A 960 17.85 -9.80 23.99
N GLN A 961 17.77 -8.47 23.86
CA GLN A 961 17.98 -7.52 24.97
C GLN A 961 16.79 -7.53 25.93
N ASP A 962 17.01 -7.12 27.19
CA ASP A 962 15.98 -7.08 28.22
C ASP A 962 14.83 -6.14 27.80
N ARG A 963 13.63 -6.71 27.64
CA ARG A 963 12.46 -6.02 27.10
C ARG A 963 11.19 -6.49 27.79
N SER A 964 10.29 -5.55 28.02
CA SER A 964 8.97 -5.86 28.61
C SER A 964 7.99 -6.45 27.60
N THR A 965 8.18 -6.21 26.30
CA THR A 965 7.22 -6.58 25.25
C THR A 965 7.87 -6.76 23.88
N ASP A 966 7.27 -7.59 23.02
CA ASP A 966 7.61 -7.72 21.59
C ASP A 966 7.27 -6.48 20.74
N LEU A 967 6.62 -5.44 21.28
CA LEU A 967 6.58 -4.14 20.58
C LEU A 967 7.99 -3.57 20.35
N VAL A 968 8.94 -3.92 21.22
CA VAL A 968 10.36 -3.64 21.07
C VAL A 968 11.05 -4.93 20.60
N PRO A 969 11.84 -4.94 19.52
CA PRO A 969 12.27 -3.81 18.69
C PRO A 969 11.37 -3.50 17.48
N TYR A 970 10.26 -4.21 17.28
CA TYR A 970 9.63 -4.31 15.97
C TYR A 970 8.72 -3.14 15.58
N TRP A 971 8.06 -2.47 16.53
CA TRP A 971 7.26 -1.27 16.31
C TRP A 971 7.87 -0.03 16.93
N HIS A 972 8.75 -0.20 17.90
CA HIS A 972 9.43 0.87 18.60
C HIS A 972 10.83 0.42 19.02
N TYR A 973 11.78 1.35 19.00
CA TYR A 973 13.05 1.18 19.68
C TYR A 973 13.35 2.47 20.47
N PRO A 974 13.74 2.34 21.77
CA PRO A 974 13.81 3.49 22.67
C PRO A 974 14.96 4.46 22.33
N THR A 975 16.08 3.94 21.83
CA THR A 975 17.26 4.74 21.48
C THR A 975 17.29 5.09 19.99
N GLY A 976 17.90 6.22 19.64
CA GLY A 976 18.05 6.70 18.25
C GLY A 976 17.27 7.99 17.96
N ASP A 977 17.67 8.68 16.89
CA ASP A 977 17.18 10.04 16.57
C ASP A 977 16.06 10.06 15.50
N ALA A 978 15.92 8.98 14.73
CA ALA A 978 14.96 8.91 13.64
C ALA A 978 13.52 9.04 14.15
N LYS A 979 12.70 9.83 13.45
CA LYS A 979 11.28 10.06 13.78
C LYS A 979 10.42 10.07 12.53
N ILE A 980 9.15 9.72 12.69
CA ILE A 980 8.09 9.96 11.72
C ILE A 980 7.78 11.45 11.76
N ARG A 981 7.93 12.14 10.63
CA ARG A 981 7.75 13.59 10.53
C ARG A 981 6.36 13.91 10.02
N ARG A 982 5.57 14.57 10.88
CA ARG A 982 4.25 15.10 10.54
C ARG A 982 4.43 16.52 9.99
N LEU A 983 4.25 16.66 8.68
CA LEU A 983 4.41 17.91 7.95
C LEU A 983 3.04 18.53 7.67
N VAL A 984 2.84 19.76 8.12
CA VAL A 984 1.60 20.51 7.83
C VAL A 984 1.95 21.86 7.22
N PRO A 985 1.62 22.10 5.94
CA PRO A 985 1.75 23.41 5.31
C PRO A 985 0.76 24.40 5.92
N MET A 986 1.27 25.43 6.61
CA MET A 986 0.45 26.42 7.30
C MET A 986 0.62 27.81 6.68
N LEU A 987 -0.50 28.45 6.36
CA LEU A 987 -0.54 29.87 6.03
C LEU A 987 -0.87 30.67 7.30
N ALA A 988 -0.22 31.83 7.49
CA ALA A 988 -0.59 32.72 8.59
C ALA A 988 -2.06 33.11 8.50
N LEU A 989 -2.69 33.27 9.67
CA LEU A 989 -4.09 33.69 9.82
C LEU A 989 -5.09 32.74 9.13
N SER A 990 -4.68 31.50 8.87
CA SER A 990 -5.55 30.46 8.32
C SER A 990 -6.31 29.71 9.43
N HIS A 991 -7.45 29.10 9.07
CA HIS A 991 -8.22 28.26 9.99
C HIS A 991 -7.40 27.06 10.48
N GLU A 992 -6.50 26.55 9.62
CA GLU A 992 -5.60 25.44 9.92
C GLU A 992 -4.65 25.76 11.08
N HIS A 993 -4.18 27.01 11.18
CA HIS A 993 -3.29 27.48 12.26
C HIS A 993 -3.97 27.40 13.65
N GLN A 994 -5.29 27.64 13.72
CA GLN A 994 -6.05 27.51 14.97
C GLN A 994 -6.46 26.06 15.25
N ARG A 995 -6.87 25.34 14.21
CA ARG A 995 -7.46 24.00 14.33
C ARG A 995 -6.42 22.93 14.66
N TYR A 996 -5.20 23.05 14.15
CA TYR A 996 -4.20 21.99 14.28
C TYR A 996 -3.76 21.72 15.72
N PRO A 997 -3.37 22.72 16.54
CA PRO A 997 -3.04 22.49 17.94
C PRO A 997 -4.21 21.90 18.73
N GLN A 998 -5.43 22.35 18.44
CA GLN A 998 -6.65 21.81 19.06
C GLN A 998 -6.86 20.33 18.69
N MET A 999 -6.67 19.98 17.42
CA MET A 999 -6.80 18.60 16.94
C MET A 999 -5.80 17.65 17.61
N LEU A 1000 -4.55 18.07 17.82
CA LEU A 1000 -3.55 17.27 18.54
C LEU A 1000 -3.93 17.07 20.00
N LYS A 1001 -4.41 18.12 20.68
CA LYS A 1001 -4.91 18.00 22.07
C LYS A 1001 -6.11 17.06 22.15
N ILE A 1002 -7.07 17.18 21.23
CA ILE A 1002 -8.22 16.27 21.14
C ILE A 1002 -7.75 14.83 20.93
N LEU A 1003 -6.75 14.59 20.06
CA LEU A 1003 -6.19 13.26 19.85
C LEU A 1003 -5.61 12.64 21.14
N SER A 1004 -5.07 13.46 22.04
CA SER A 1004 -4.56 12.97 23.33
C SER A 1004 -5.67 12.61 24.34
N LEU A 1005 -6.86 13.22 24.19
CA LEU A 1005 -7.98 13.13 25.12
C LEU A 1005 -9.11 12.22 24.65
N TYR A 1006 -9.27 11.96 23.34
CA TYR A 1006 -10.43 11.23 22.81
C TYR A 1006 -10.59 9.84 23.44
N ARG A 1007 -9.48 9.20 23.85
CA ARG A 1007 -9.48 7.88 24.50
C ARG A 1007 -10.21 7.90 25.85
N LEU A 1008 -10.19 9.02 26.58
CA LEU A 1008 -10.96 9.19 27.82
C LEU A 1008 -12.46 9.36 27.55
N ALA A 1009 -12.83 9.87 26.38
CA ALA A 1009 -14.23 10.06 25.98
C ALA A 1009 -14.86 8.79 25.37
N PHE A 1010 -14.12 7.66 25.33
CA PHE A 1010 -14.60 6.41 24.73
C PHE A 1010 -15.96 5.99 25.29
N GLY A 1011 -16.93 5.82 24.38
CA GLY A 1011 -18.27 5.34 24.70
C GLY A 1011 -19.17 6.31 25.47
N GLN A 1012 -18.76 7.57 25.64
CA GLN A 1012 -19.57 8.62 26.28
C GLN A 1012 -20.43 9.39 25.26
N PRO A 1013 -21.60 9.94 25.65
CA PRO A 1013 -22.36 10.91 24.86
C PRO A 1013 -21.71 12.29 24.94
N GLY A 1014 -21.94 13.13 23.94
CA GLY A 1014 -21.36 14.48 23.91
C GLY A 1014 -19.84 14.46 24.00
N GLN A 1015 -19.19 13.60 23.21
CA GLN A 1015 -17.73 13.41 23.28
C GLN A 1015 -17.00 14.72 22.97
N SER A 1016 -17.58 15.51 22.07
CA SER A 1016 -17.08 16.82 21.69
C SER A 1016 -17.06 17.78 22.88
N GLU A 1017 -18.17 17.88 23.63
CA GLU A 1017 -18.23 18.73 24.82
C GLU A 1017 -17.38 18.19 25.97
N LEU A 1018 -17.32 16.86 26.14
CA LEU A 1018 -16.49 16.24 27.17
C LEU A 1018 -15.00 16.48 26.92
N VAL A 1019 -14.53 16.32 25.69
CA VAL A 1019 -13.13 16.59 25.34
C VAL A 1019 -12.83 18.09 25.42
N ALA A 1020 -13.74 18.95 24.95
CA ALA A 1020 -13.59 20.39 25.09
C ALA A 1020 -13.51 20.81 26.56
N TYR A 1021 -14.32 20.18 27.42
CA TYR A 1021 -14.27 20.36 28.87
C TYR A 1021 -12.93 19.91 29.47
N LEU A 1022 -12.47 18.69 29.17
CA LEU A 1022 -11.18 18.17 29.65
C LEU A 1022 -10.01 19.05 29.18
N ASN A 1023 -10.08 19.56 27.95
CA ASN A 1023 -9.09 20.50 27.42
C ASN A 1023 -9.15 21.86 28.15
N GLY A 1024 -10.34 22.32 28.53
CA GLY A 1024 -10.54 23.54 29.31
C GLY A 1024 -10.02 23.48 30.75
N LEU A 1025 -9.78 22.28 31.29
CA LEU A 1025 -9.20 22.10 32.64
C LEU A 1025 -7.71 22.48 32.71
N ASN A 1026 -7.00 22.62 31.59
CA ASN A 1026 -5.58 22.96 31.53
C ASN A 1026 -4.68 22.13 32.47
N LEU A 1027 -4.95 20.82 32.59
CA LEU A 1027 -4.17 19.90 33.40
C LEU A 1027 -2.70 19.85 32.94
N SER A 1028 -1.77 19.72 33.88
CA SER A 1028 -0.37 19.43 33.57
C SER A 1028 -0.19 18.03 32.96
N GLU A 1029 0.91 17.76 32.27
CA GLU A 1029 1.17 16.43 31.67
C GLU A 1029 1.10 15.30 32.72
N GLY A 1030 1.62 15.53 33.93
CA GLY A 1030 1.56 14.56 35.02
C GLY A 1030 0.15 14.29 35.53
N GLU A 1031 -0.68 15.32 35.69
CA GLU A 1031 -2.09 15.17 36.07
C GLU A 1031 -2.91 14.49 34.98
N LEU A 1032 -2.62 14.77 33.71
CA LEU A 1032 -3.26 14.12 32.58
C LEU A 1032 -2.93 12.62 32.52
N ASP A 1033 -1.68 12.25 32.80
CA ASP A 1033 -1.27 10.86 32.87
C ASP A 1033 -1.91 10.13 34.05
N GLU A 1034 -2.02 10.76 35.22
CA GLU A 1034 -2.76 10.21 36.35
C GLU A 1034 -4.25 10.02 36.02
N LEU A 1035 -4.87 10.98 35.33
CA LEU A 1035 -6.27 10.90 34.89
C LEU A 1035 -6.47 9.73 33.94
N LYS A 1036 -5.56 9.55 32.97
CA LYS A 1036 -5.56 8.41 32.05
C LYS A 1036 -5.42 7.09 32.81
N GLN A 1037 -4.50 6.99 33.76
CA GLN A 1037 -4.30 5.76 34.55
C GLN A 1037 -5.57 5.36 35.33
N ARG A 1038 -6.32 6.34 35.86
CA ARG A 1038 -7.51 6.07 36.69
C ARG A 1038 -8.77 5.79 35.88
N LEU A 1039 -9.01 6.53 34.79
CA LEU A 1039 -10.32 6.56 34.12
C LEU A 1039 -10.29 6.10 32.66
N MET A 1040 -9.13 5.95 32.02
CA MET A 1040 -9.05 5.44 30.64
C MET A 1040 -9.29 3.93 30.60
N ILE A 1041 -10.30 3.52 29.83
CA ILE A 1041 -10.71 2.12 29.69
C ILE A 1041 -9.60 1.27 29.04
N GLN A 1042 -9.25 0.15 29.68
CA GLN A 1042 -8.24 -0.80 29.23
C GLN A 1042 -8.87 -2.15 28.84
N LEU A 1043 -8.80 -2.48 27.54
CA LEU A 1043 -9.35 -3.72 26.96
C LEU A 1043 -8.25 -4.59 26.33
N ALA A 1044 -6.98 -4.32 26.64
CA ALA A 1044 -5.85 -5.11 26.17
C ALA A 1044 -5.83 -6.48 26.89
N PRO A 1045 -5.62 -7.60 26.17
CA PRO A 1045 -5.50 -8.92 26.80
C PRO A 1045 -4.29 -9.07 27.73
N VAL A 1046 -3.26 -8.24 27.55
CA VAL A 1046 -2.05 -8.18 28.40
C VAL A 1046 -1.73 -6.73 28.73
N LEU A 1047 -1.41 -6.46 29.99
CA LEU A 1047 -0.95 -5.17 30.49
C LEU A 1047 0.52 -5.28 30.89
N TYR A 1048 1.36 -4.40 30.36
CA TYR A 1048 2.80 -4.40 30.60
C TYR A 1048 3.16 -3.13 31.38
N GLY A 1049 3.07 -3.18 32.71
CA GLY A 1049 3.53 -2.08 33.57
C GLY A 1049 2.73 -1.87 34.85
N GLY A 1050 3.41 -2.12 35.97
CA GLY A 1050 3.07 -1.72 37.33
C GLY A 1050 4.13 -2.30 38.26
N GLY A 1051 5.13 -1.50 38.65
CA GLY A 1051 6.13 -1.94 39.63
C GLY A 1051 5.44 -2.29 40.95
N GLY A 1052 5.49 -3.56 41.34
CA GLY A 1052 4.95 -4.04 42.61
C GLY A 1052 4.10 -5.31 42.44
N GLN A 1053 4.66 -6.43 42.89
CA GLN A 1053 4.08 -7.77 42.99
C GLN A 1053 3.87 -8.51 41.66
N SER A 1054 4.70 -9.54 41.52
CA SER A 1054 4.42 -10.77 40.77
C SER A 1054 3.00 -11.27 41.06
N GLY A 1055 2.04 -10.86 40.25
CA GLY A 1055 0.73 -11.48 40.16
C GLY A 1055 0.90 -12.83 39.49
N GLU A 1056 0.61 -13.90 40.23
CA GLU A 1056 0.63 -15.28 39.77
C GLU A 1056 -0.13 -15.42 38.45
N TYR A 1057 0.58 -15.83 37.41
CA TYR A 1057 -0.05 -16.53 36.31
C TYR A 1057 -0.72 -17.76 36.89
N GLN A 1058 -2.05 -17.84 36.83
CA GLN A 1058 -2.73 -19.14 36.78
C GLN A 1058 -2.31 -19.82 35.47
N GLN A 1059 -1.13 -20.44 35.50
CA GLN A 1059 -0.81 -21.56 34.63
C GLN A 1059 -1.84 -22.64 34.92
N ALA A 1060 -2.83 -22.79 34.04
CA ALA A 1060 -3.48 -24.07 33.87
C ALA A 1060 -2.41 -25.05 33.41
N SER A 1061 -1.89 -25.82 34.36
CA SER A 1061 -0.95 -26.92 34.16
C SER A 1061 -1.57 -27.94 33.19
N TYR A 1062 -1.20 -27.88 31.91
CA TYR A 1062 -1.24 -29.07 31.08
C TYR A 1062 -0.01 -29.90 31.44
N SER A 1063 -0.24 -30.94 32.23
CA SER A 1063 0.70 -32.03 32.43
C SER A 1063 1.09 -32.61 31.07
N GLN A 1064 2.32 -32.33 30.63
CA GLN A 1064 2.99 -33.12 29.62
C GLN A 1064 3.36 -34.47 30.24
N GLU A 1065 2.54 -35.49 30.04
CA GLU A 1065 3.03 -36.86 30.11
C GLU A 1065 3.56 -37.26 28.73
N PRO A 1066 4.80 -37.76 28.63
CA PRO A 1066 5.36 -38.26 27.38
C PRO A 1066 4.87 -39.69 27.15
N ILE A 1067 3.93 -39.90 26.22
CA ILE A 1067 3.61 -41.25 25.76
C ILE A 1067 4.59 -41.62 24.63
N TYR A 1068 5.67 -42.30 25.02
CA TYR A 1068 6.38 -43.25 24.18
C TYR A 1068 5.69 -44.63 24.31
N ALA A 1069 5.68 -45.40 23.21
CA ALA A 1069 5.07 -46.73 22.99
C ALA A 1069 3.53 -46.69 22.79
N VAL A 1070 2.92 -47.21 21.72
CA VAL A 1070 3.22 -48.33 20.80
C VAL A 1070 2.84 -47.92 19.37
#